data_AF-A0A7C7Y6W3-F1
#
_entry.id   AF-A0A7C7Y6W3-F1
#
_cell.length_a   1.000
_cell.length_b   1.000
_cell.length_c   1.000
_cell.angle_alpha   90.00
_cell.angle_beta   90.00
_cell.angle_gamma   90.00
#
_symmetry.space_group_name_H-M   'P 1'
#
loop_
_entity.id
_entity.type
_entity.pdbx_description
1 polymer ?
#
loop_
_entity_poly.entity_id
_entity_poly.type
_entity_poly.pdbx_seq_one_letter_code
_entity_poly.pdbx_strand_id
1 'polypeptide(L)'
;MLDSRTPTPNYFIHAFVQPNEIGVALTIAVLLLAGVALEITWGSLIFATFVAAAIPLSAEGYRILDASSGVPWSGAAGLAGALLGAYFIRGLGGHFTIPGWILLPLWLGLEAFVVRGFWIDSLGSVSWATFCASVGIGAVFAGGLRLTHLDSRIAARRVNQRPNPIVSRAARLLSDGDPYQAFDLIQAAWRDDSSSSEIAEAFFSIAVEVDQPEAAAEAIVPSLHQALRKGEIARAIDYWFPLAAKGCDVRIDSTAAVKLGEALLDAGHPKEAIFTFRSAIDVGVSAVHAARIVRIARDLDESLARRAAAIAIGDSSLDAKLRAELEPILATSDDSADQAEQAPPEPEFKSRSQLDRRVSAEHHAVEATVFPIEAVEDFSQMDSNESQLAAQSLDAGALSLESLSSTDSAPGAPAAAEGDAESGVLAPISSTADGFGDASGRASTETADVLSHRNDSDSLSDASLLRNTTVLASASVLGQSVDLFGGDLGEEFPDGSALEASESGFDFRPSASGSDFFAGQEDERDSDLTPMIDVGVDATDELTSPLVPNETVASIELPVADSATGFFAQPTMFFDAPASEVTPLSSHSTRSLGEVALRPLKALEAVPISMGADYVEIDASPKGKTKLPFARIQTLSMAAIDGLGPKSVLVVDCILSGSSAVAENAEAMKSIRFRSDRFDPRQFVPDAPNPLAALTAWVNRLQAGSNANCLPSREILNGIFQHFASVEAYEHEVLDAAQEDES
;
A
#
# COMPACT_ATOMS: atom_id res chain seq x y z
N MET A 1 -40.91 5.89 -25.68
CA MET A 1 -41.71 6.25 -24.49
C MET A 1 -42.36 4.98 -23.97
N LEU A 2 -42.30 4.71 -22.67
CA LEU A 2 -42.95 3.55 -22.05
C LEU A 2 -44.34 3.96 -21.56
N ASP A 3 -45.38 3.42 -22.18
CA ASP A 3 -46.76 3.52 -21.73
C ASP A 3 -47.34 2.11 -21.64
N SER A 4 -48.17 1.88 -20.63
CA SER A 4 -49.04 0.73 -20.42
C SER A 4 -49.80 0.28 -21.69
N ARG A 5 -50.01 1.18 -22.65
CA ARG A 5 -50.76 0.94 -23.89
C ARG A 5 -49.92 0.55 -25.10
N THR A 6 -48.58 0.60 -25.01
CA THR A 6 -47.71 0.23 -26.15
C THR A 6 -47.49 -1.29 -26.21
N PRO A 7 -47.90 -1.98 -27.30
CA PRO A 7 -47.92 -3.44 -27.37
C PRO A 7 -46.53 -4.09 -27.52
N THR A 8 -45.52 -3.34 -27.94
CA THR A 8 -44.11 -3.80 -28.01
C THR A 8 -43.21 -2.79 -27.30
N PRO A 9 -43.01 -2.93 -25.98
CA PRO A 9 -42.15 -2.02 -25.23
C PRO A 9 -40.69 -2.25 -25.66
N ASN A 10 -40.11 -1.23 -26.30
CA ASN A 10 -38.67 -1.22 -26.52
C ASN A 10 -37.96 -0.76 -25.25
N TYR A 11 -37.54 -1.72 -24.43
CA TYR A 11 -36.88 -1.49 -23.15
C TYR A 11 -35.55 -0.73 -23.26
N PHE A 12 -34.95 -0.60 -24.45
CA PHE A 12 -33.69 0.14 -24.62
C PHE A 12 -33.89 1.55 -25.15
N ILE A 13 -34.72 1.73 -26.19
CA ILE A 13 -34.87 3.02 -26.87
C ILE A 13 -35.39 4.11 -25.91
N HIS A 14 -36.20 3.75 -24.91
CA HIS A 14 -36.76 4.74 -23.98
C HIS A 14 -35.69 5.55 -23.23
N ALA A 15 -34.50 4.99 -22.97
CA ALA A 15 -33.43 5.68 -22.26
C ALA A 15 -32.80 6.80 -23.12
N PHE A 16 -32.85 6.68 -24.45
CA PHE A 16 -32.23 7.63 -25.38
C PHE A 16 -33.19 8.73 -25.84
N VAL A 17 -34.48 8.62 -25.52
CA VAL A 17 -35.48 9.64 -25.87
C VAL A 17 -35.68 10.55 -24.66
N GLN A 18 -35.15 11.76 -24.71
CA GLN A 18 -35.36 12.78 -23.67
C GLN A 18 -36.20 13.94 -24.22
N PRO A 19 -37.30 14.31 -23.56
CA PRO A 19 -38.13 15.44 -24.00
C PRO A 19 -37.57 16.80 -23.58
N ASN A 20 -36.64 16.84 -22.62
CA ASN A 20 -36.09 18.08 -22.05
C ASN A 20 -34.56 18.11 -22.23
N GLU A 21 -34.05 19.19 -22.83
CA GLU A 21 -32.61 19.43 -23.01
C GLU A 21 -31.84 19.48 -21.68
N ILE A 22 -32.47 20.03 -20.62
CA ILE A 22 -31.86 20.12 -19.29
C ILE A 22 -31.68 18.72 -18.69
N GLY A 23 -32.65 17.82 -18.91
CA GLY A 23 -32.54 16.42 -18.50
C GLY A 23 -31.36 15.71 -19.18
N VAL A 24 -31.12 16.02 -20.46
CA VAL A 24 -30.00 15.47 -21.23
C VAL A 24 -28.69 15.95 -20.63
N ALA A 25 -28.57 17.26 -20.40
CA ALA A 25 -27.39 17.86 -19.79
C ALA A 25 -27.11 17.26 -18.40
N LEU A 26 -28.14 17.11 -17.55
CA LEU A 26 -28.00 16.52 -16.23
C LEU A 26 -27.57 15.04 -16.30
N THR A 27 -28.12 14.26 -17.24
CA THR A 27 -27.72 12.86 -17.45
C THR A 27 -26.27 12.77 -17.90
N ILE A 28 -25.84 13.61 -18.85
CA ILE A 28 -24.45 13.65 -19.32
C ILE A 28 -23.51 14.01 -18.18
N ALA A 29 -23.87 14.98 -17.33
CA ALA A 29 -23.09 15.34 -16.16
C ALA A 29 -22.92 14.15 -15.19
N VAL A 30 -23.99 13.38 -14.94
CA VAL A 30 -23.90 12.15 -14.12
C VAL A 30 -23.02 11.09 -14.77
N LEU A 31 -23.11 10.89 -16.09
CA LEU A 31 -22.24 9.96 -16.82
C LEU A 31 -20.76 10.36 -16.73
N LEU A 32 -20.45 11.64 -16.85
CA LEU A 32 -19.08 12.14 -16.76
C LEU A 32 -18.53 12.06 -15.33
N LEU A 33 -19.34 12.37 -14.31
CA LEU A 33 -18.89 12.38 -12.92
C LEU A 33 -18.89 10.98 -12.30
N ALA A 34 -20.04 10.29 -12.32
CA ALA A 34 -20.19 8.98 -11.71
C ALA A 34 -19.79 7.86 -12.68
N GLY A 35 -20.17 7.96 -13.95
CA GLY A 35 -19.89 6.92 -14.95
C GLY A 35 -18.39 6.71 -15.19
N VAL A 36 -17.62 7.78 -15.45
CA VAL A 36 -16.16 7.68 -15.65
C VAL A 36 -15.47 7.12 -14.42
N ALA A 37 -15.84 7.57 -13.22
CA ALA A 37 -15.28 7.07 -11.97
C ALA A 37 -15.59 5.58 -11.74
N LEU A 38 -16.81 5.14 -12.06
CA LEU A 38 -17.20 3.73 -12.01
C LEU A 38 -16.50 2.90 -13.09
N GLU A 39 -16.31 3.43 -14.29
CA GLU A 39 -15.60 2.75 -15.38
C GLU A 39 -14.11 2.54 -15.04
N ILE A 40 -13.45 3.57 -14.52
CA ILE A 40 -12.04 3.46 -14.09
C ILE A 40 -11.89 2.37 -13.04
N THR A 41 -12.83 2.31 -12.08
CA THR A 41 -12.75 1.40 -10.94
C THR A 41 -13.19 -0.03 -11.25
N TRP A 42 -14.25 -0.23 -12.04
CA TRP A 42 -14.73 -1.57 -12.41
C TRP A 42 -14.08 -2.12 -13.69
N GLY A 43 -13.53 -1.25 -14.52
CA GLY A 43 -13.13 -1.56 -15.88
C GLY A 43 -14.30 -1.50 -16.87
N SER A 44 -13.97 -1.22 -18.12
CA SER A 44 -14.95 -0.98 -19.18
C SER A 44 -15.92 -2.14 -19.41
N LEU A 45 -15.47 -3.40 -19.26
CA LEU A 45 -16.34 -4.56 -19.48
C LEU A 45 -17.49 -4.65 -18.45
N ILE A 46 -17.17 -4.49 -17.16
CA ILE A 46 -18.16 -4.60 -16.09
C ILE A 46 -19.06 -3.37 -16.10
N PHE A 47 -18.48 -2.19 -16.32
CA PHE A 47 -19.24 -0.96 -16.46
C PHE A 47 -20.22 -1.03 -17.63
N ALA A 48 -19.79 -1.49 -18.81
CA ALA A 48 -20.67 -1.66 -19.97
C ALA A 48 -21.78 -2.69 -19.70
N THR A 49 -21.46 -3.80 -19.04
CA THR A 49 -22.46 -4.82 -18.66
C THR A 49 -23.48 -4.25 -17.67
N PHE A 50 -23.02 -3.47 -16.69
CA PHE A 50 -23.89 -2.78 -15.73
C PHE A 50 -24.83 -1.79 -16.43
N VAL A 51 -24.31 -0.91 -17.29
CA VAL A 51 -25.12 0.07 -18.04
C VAL A 51 -26.16 -0.64 -18.92
N ALA A 52 -25.75 -1.69 -19.64
CA ALA A 52 -26.64 -2.47 -20.49
C ALA A 52 -27.75 -3.17 -19.69
N ALA A 53 -27.48 -3.62 -18.47
CA ALA A 53 -28.47 -4.25 -17.59
C ALA A 53 -29.35 -3.22 -16.86
N ALA A 54 -28.80 -2.07 -16.45
CA ALA A 54 -29.51 -1.06 -15.67
C ALA A 54 -30.67 -0.42 -16.46
N ILE A 55 -30.52 -0.24 -17.78
CA ILE A 55 -31.56 0.32 -18.65
C ILE A 55 -32.86 -0.50 -18.63
N PRO A 56 -32.87 -1.81 -18.99
CA PRO A 56 -34.09 -2.61 -18.95
C PRO A 56 -34.60 -2.84 -17.52
N LEU A 57 -33.72 -2.98 -16.52
CA LEU A 57 -34.14 -3.15 -15.12
C LEU A 57 -34.88 -1.92 -14.57
N SER A 58 -34.42 -0.71 -14.93
CA SER A 58 -35.08 0.53 -14.53
C SER A 58 -36.45 0.68 -15.19
N ALA A 59 -36.56 0.30 -16.47
CA ALA A 59 -37.84 0.27 -17.20
C ALA A 59 -38.83 -0.74 -16.61
N GLU A 60 -38.35 -1.91 -16.18
CA GLU A 60 -39.18 -2.89 -15.50
C GLU A 60 -39.62 -2.40 -14.11
N GLY A 61 -38.71 -1.74 -13.37
CA GLY A 61 -39.05 -1.06 -12.12
C GLY A 61 -40.17 -0.03 -12.30
N TYR A 62 -40.11 0.78 -13.36
CA TYR A 62 -41.19 1.70 -13.73
C TYR A 62 -42.50 0.97 -13.99
N ARG A 63 -42.44 -0.13 -14.75
CA ARG A 63 -43.62 -0.90 -15.13
C ARG A 63 -44.35 -1.46 -13.90
N ILE A 64 -43.60 -1.94 -12.92
CA ILE A 64 -44.16 -2.55 -11.70
C ILE A 64 -44.69 -1.49 -10.74
N LEU A 65 -43.96 -0.38 -10.57
CA LEU A 65 -44.21 0.56 -9.48
C LEU A 65 -45.06 1.76 -9.90
N ASP A 66 -44.86 2.28 -11.11
CA ASP A 66 -45.38 3.59 -11.52
C ASP A 66 -46.24 3.54 -12.79
N ALA A 67 -46.37 2.41 -13.49
CA ALA A 67 -47.17 2.32 -14.72
C ALA A 67 -48.65 2.70 -14.53
N SER A 68 -49.20 2.49 -13.34
CA SER A 68 -50.58 2.86 -13.02
C SER A 68 -50.80 4.37 -12.91
N SER A 69 -49.73 5.17 -12.79
CA SER A 69 -49.82 6.63 -12.73
C SER A 69 -50.28 7.26 -14.05
N GLY A 70 -50.15 6.53 -15.16
CA GLY A 70 -50.44 7.03 -16.51
C GLY A 70 -49.46 8.10 -17.00
N VAL A 71 -48.37 8.37 -16.27
CA VAL A 71 -47.35 9.35 -16.64
C VAL A 71 -46.30 8.66 -17.50
N PRO A 72 -46.27 8.86 -18.82
CA PRO A 72 -45.37 8.11 -19.68
C PRO A 72 -43.90 8.39 -19.35
N TRP A 73 -43.10 7.32 -19.18
CA TRP A 73 -41.68 7.45 -18.86
C TRP A 73 -40.83 7.49 -20.12
N SER A 74 -39.91 8.45 -20.18
CA SER A 74 -38.83 8.51 -21.16
C SER A 74 -37.61 9.20 -20.60
N GLY A 75 -36.44 8.74 -21.02
CA GLY A 75 -35.15 9.35 -20.72
C GLY A 75 -34.24 8.46 -19.88
N ALA A 76 -32.98 8.87 -19.81
CA ALA A 76 -31.90 8.13 -19.14
C ALA A 76 -31.83 8.39 -17.63
N ALA A 77 -32.85 9.03 -17.04
CA ALA A 77 -32.87 9.35 -15.62
C ALA A 77 -32.84 8.09 -14.72
N GLY A 78 -33.38 6.96 -15.19
CA GLY A 78 -33.23 5.66 -14.52
C GLY A 78 -31.79 5.15 -14.51
N LEU A 79 -31.10 5.23 -15.66
CA LEU A 79 -29.67 4.91 -15.74
C LEU A 79 -28.82 5.84 -14.85
N ALA A 80 -29.11 7.14 -14.85
CA ALA A 80 -28.45 8.11 -13.98
C ALA A 80 -28.65 7.76 -12.49
N GLY A 81 -29.87 7.42 -12.08
CA GLY A 81 -30.17 6.95 -10.74
C GLY A 81 -29.39 5.68 -10.37
N ALA A 82 -29.33 4.70 -11.27
CA ALA A 82 -28.54 3.48 -11.05
C ALA A 82 -27.04 3.76 -10.94
N LEU A 83 -26.47 4.62 -11.78
CA LEU A 83 -25.07 5.03 -11.69
C LEU A 83 -24.78 5.73 -10.35
N LEU A 84 -25.67 6.61 -9.89
CA LEU A 84 -25.50 7.31 -8.62
C LEU A 84 -25.67 6.40 -7.41
N GLY A 85 -26.59 5.43 -7.46
CA GLY A 85 -26.71 4.41 -6.42
C GLY A 85 -25.47 3.54 -6.29
N ALA A 86 -24.90 3.13 -7.43
CA ALA A 86 -23.62 2.42 -7.47
C ALA A 86 -22.46 3.27 -6.93
N TYR A 87 -22.37 4.52 -7.38
CA TYR A 87 -21.37 5.48 -6.94
C TYR A 87 -21.46 5.75 -5.44
N PHE A 88 -22.67 5.89 -4.89
CA PHE A 88 -22.91 6.12 -3.47
C PHE A 88 -22.36 4.97 -2.61
N ILE A 89 -22.73 3.73 -2.90
CA ILE A 89 -22.29 2.56 -2.11
C ILE A 89 -20.77 2.39 -2.16
N ARG A 90 -20.16 2.67 -3.31
CA ARG A 90 -18.70 2.59 -3.46
C ARG A 90 -17.99 3.77 -2.79
N GLY A 91 -18.58 4.96 -2.85
CA GLY A 91 -18.07 6.18 -2.21
C GLY A 91 -18.01 6.10 -0.68
N LEU A 92 -18.79 5.22 -0.04
CA LEU A 92 -18.68 4.94 1.40
C LEU A 92 -17.30 4.40 1.82
N GLY A 93 -16.48 3.92 0.87
CA GLY A 93 -15.09 3.52 1.09
C GLY A 93 -14.05 4.63 0.93
N GLY A 94 -14.43 5.87 0.59
CA GLY A 94 -13.52 7.02 0.55
C GLY A 94 -12.69 7.20 -0.74
N HIS A 95 -13.01 6.50 -1.83
CA HIS A 95 -12.17 6.48 -3.04
C HIS A 95 -12.47 7.55 -4.09
N PHE A 96 -13.48 8.40 -3.90
CA PHE A 96 -13.92 9.34 -4.93
C PHE A 96 -13.75 10.80 -4.53
N THR A 97 -13.42 11.64 -5.51
CA THR A 97 -13.22 13.09 -5.36
C THR A 97 -14.45 13.80 -4.80
N ILE A 98 -15.65 13.35 -5.18
CA ILE A 98 -16.91 13.91 -4.69
C ILE A 98 -17.59 12.87 -3.79
N PRO A 99 -17.90 13.19 -2.53
CA PRO A 99 -18.60 12.25 -1.67
C PRO A 99 -19.97 11.89 -2.24
N GLY A 100 -20.24 10.59 -2.42
CA GLY A 100 -21.50 10.11 -3.02
C GLY A 100 -22.75 10.57 -2.27
N TRP A 101 -22.65 10.77 -0.96
CA TRP A 101 -23.73 11.28 -0.10
C TRP A 101 -24.09 12.75 -0.38
N ILE A 102 -23.22 13.51 -1.04
CA ILE A 102 -23.53 14.86 -1.53
C ILE A 102 -24.13 14.77 -2.93
N LEU A 103 -23.54 13.94 -3.80
CA LEU A 103 -23.90 13.87 -5.21
C LEU A 103 -25.34 13.34 -5.42
N LEU A 104 -25.74 12.30 -4.69
CA LEU A 104 -27.06 11.68 -4.84
C LEU A 104 -28.23 12.63 -4.47
N PRO A 105 -28.25 13.29 -3.29
CA PRO A 105 -29.29 14.27 -2.96
C PRO A 105 -29.29 15.48 -3.90
N LEU A 106 -28.11 15.96 -4.30
CA LEU A 106 -27.99 17.08 -5.23
C LEU A 106 -28.63 16.76 -6.59
N TRP A 107 -28.34 15.59 -7.14
CA TRP A 107 -28.96 15.15 -8.40
C TRP A 107 -30.47 14.97 -8.25
N LEU A 108 -30.95 14.31 -7.18
CA LEU A 108 -32.38 14.14 -6.93
C LEU A 108 -33.09 15.50 -6.87
N GLY A 109 -32.48 16.49 -6.22
CA GLY A 109 -32.99 17.87 -6.19
C GLY A 109 -33.06 18.51 -7.57
N LEU A 110 -31.97 18.45 -8.35
CA LEU A 110 -31.93 19.03 -9.71
C LEU A 110 -32.93 18.36 -10.66
N GLU A 111 -33.04 17.04 -10.62
CA GLU A 111 -33.98 16.29 -11.44
C GLU A 111 -35.44 16.63 -11.07
N ALA A 112 -35.76 16.70 -9.77
CA ALA A 112 -37.10 17.07 -9.32
C ALA A 112 -37.43 18.53 -9.68
N PHE A 113 -36.65 19.49 -9.19
CA PHE A 113 -36.99 20.91 -9.28
C PHE A 113 -36.73 21.51 -10.66
N VAL A 114 -35.63 21.14 -11.32
CA VAL A 114 -35.19 21.79 -12.57
C VAL A 114 -35.70 21.03 -13.79
N VAL A 115 -35.48 19.70 -13.84
CA VAL A 115 -35.83 18.91 -15.03
C VAL A 115 -37.33 18.68 -15.13
N ARG A 116 -37.98 18.37 -14.01
CA ARG A 116 -39.43 18.10 -13.96
C ARG A 116 -40.26 19.31 -13.59
N GLY A 117 -39.63 20.44 -13.27
CA GLY A 117 -40.33 21.66 -12.88
C GLY A 117 -41.19 21.44 -11.64
N PHE A 118 -40.77 20.57 -10.73
CA PHE A 118 -41.54 20.20 -9.55
C PHE A 118 -41.76 21.43 -8.65
N TRP A 119 -43.02 21.81 -8.51
CA TRP A 119 -43.50 22.67 -7.44
C TRP A 119 -44.29 21.81 -6.43
N ILE A 120 -44.22 22.17 -5.15
CA ILE A 120 -44.68 21.39 -3.97
C ILE A 120 -46.11 20.83 -4.13
N ASP A 121 -46.94 21.45 -4.97
CA ASP A 121 -48.35 21.07 -5.19
C ASP A 121 -48.56 19.80 -6.06
N SER A 122 -47.51 19.17 -6.60
CA SER A 122 -47.62 18.11 -7.62
C SER A 122 -46.86 16.81 -7.31
N LEU A 123 -46.84 16.39 -6.04
CA LEU A 123 -46.13 15.18 -5.54
C LEU A 123 -46.39 13.89 -6.34
N GLY A 124 -47.57 13.74 -6.96
CA GLY A 124 -47.93 12.55 -7.75
C GLY A 124 -47.42 12.52 -9.20
N SER A 125 -46.80 13.60 -9.70
CA SER A 125 -46.34 13.69 -11.09
C SER A 125 -44.95 13.08 -11.32
N VAL A 126 -44.20 12.86 -10.23
CA VAL A 126 -42.85 12.32 -10.27
C VAL A 126 -42.91 10.85 -9.89
N SER A 127 -42.40 10.00 -10.79
CA SER A 127 -42.23 8.56 -10.58
C SER A 127 -41.12 8.25 -9.56
N TRP A 128 -41.34 8.64 -8.29
CA TRP A 128 -40.40 8.50 -7.19
C TRP A 128 -40.04 7.05 -6.92
N ALA A 129 -41.01 6.14 -7.03
CA ALA A 129 -40.80 4.73 -6.76
C ALA A 129 -39.78 4.15 -7.74
N THR A 130 -39.86 4.51 -9.02
CA THR A 130 -38.87 4.10 -10.00
C THR A 130 -37.49 4.72 -9.76
N PHE A 131 -37.41 5.98 -9.33
CA PHE A 131 -36.10 6.57 -9.00
C PHE A 131 -35.42 5.84 -7.85
N CYS A 132 -36.15 5.60 -6.77
CA CYS A 132 -35.67 4.81 -5.64
C CYS A 132 -35.29 3.40 -6.08
N ALA A 133 -36.09 2.76 -6.94
CA ALA A 133 -35.78 1.44 -7.48
C ALA A 133 -34.51 1.45 -8.33
N SER A 134 -34.32 2.46 -9.18
CA SER A 134 -33.14 2.60 -10.03
C SER A 134 -31.87 2.81 -9.21
N VAL A 135 -31.92 3.70 -8.21
CA VAL A 135 -30.84 3.89 -7.23
C VAL A 135 -30.57 2.58 -6.48
N GLY A 136 -31.61 1.87 -6.05
CA GLY A 136 -31.52 0.56 -5.41
C GLY A 136 -30.82 -0.48 -6.28
N ILE A 137 -31.14 -0.57 -7.57
CA ILE A 137 -30.49 -1.48 -8.53
C ILE A 137 -28.99 -1.21 -8.57
N GLY A 138 -28.60 0.06 -8.69
CA GLY A 138 -27.20 0.48 -8.66
C GLY A 138 -26.49 0.11 -7.37
N ALA A 139 -27.13 0.42 -6.23
CA ALA A 139 -26.61 0.14 -4.90
C ALA A 139 -26.43 -1.36 -4.65
N VAL A 140 -27.41 -2.19 -5.03
CA VAL A 140 -27.35 -3.65 -4.91
C VAL A 140 -26.26 -4.24 -5.80
N PHE A 141 -26.13 -3.75 -7.04
CA PHE A 141 -25.07 -4.22 -7.95
C PHE A 141 -23.68 -3.89 -7.39
N ALA A 142 -23.45 -2.65 -6.98
CA ALA A 142 -22.18 -2.23 -6.38
C ALA A 142 -21.90 -2.96 -5.05
N GLY A 143 -22.92 -3.15 -4.21
CA GLY A 143 -22.84 -3.95 -3.00
C GLY A 143 -22.51 -5.42 -3.27
N GLY A 144 -23.11 -6.01 -4.31
CA GLY A 144 -22.83 -7.37 -4.75
C GLY A 144 -21.41 -7.55 -5.27
N LEU A 145 -20.89 -6.59 -6.05
CA LEU A 145 -19.47 -6.60 -6.47
C LEU A 145 -18.52 -6.51 -5.28
N ARG A 146 -18.88 -5.72 -4.27
CA ARG A 146 -18.11 -5.58 -3.03
C ARG A 146 -18.15 -6.86 -2.19
N LEU A 147 -19.33 -7.48 -2.05
CA LEU A 147 -19.51 -8.73 -1.29
C LEU A 147 -18.86 -9.93 -1.95
N THR A 148 -18.81 -9.97 -3.29
CA THR A 148 -18.17 -11.06 -4.04
C THR A 148 -16.64 -10.92 -4.13
N HIS A 149 -16.06 -9.82 -3.61
CA HIS A 149 -14.65 -9.50 -3.74
C HIS A 149 -14.16 -9.51 -5.20
N LEU A 150 -15.08 -9.31 -6.16
CA LEU A 150 -14.69 -9.17 -7.56
C LEU A 150 -13.82 -7.93 -7.74
N ASP A 151 -14.06 -6.87 -6.98
CA ASP A 151 -13.24 -5.66 -7.00
C ASP A 151 -11.76 -5.95 -6.70
N SER A 152 -11.46 -6.69 -5.64
CA SER A 152 -10.07 -7.06 -5.32
C SER A 152 -9.49 -8.00 -6.36
N ARG A 153 -10.28 -8.91 -6.93
CA ARG A 153 -9.84 -9.79 -8.02
C ARG A 153 -9.56 -9.03 -9.32
N ILE A 154 -10.30 -7.97 -9.62
CA ILE A 154 -10.11 -7.15 -10.83
C ILE A 154 -8.91 -6.22 -10.64
N ALA A 155 -8.79 -5.60 -9.46
CA ALA A 155 -7.60 -4.84 -9.08
C ALA A 155 -6.36 -5.75 -9.15
N ALA A 156 -6.42 -6.92 -8.51
CA ALA A 156 -5.40 -7.94 -8.60
C ALA A 156 -5.18 -8.42 -10.04
N ARG A 157 -6.19 -8.46 -10.93
CA ARG A 157 -5.97 -8.81 -12.35
C ARG A 157 -5.30 -7.71 -13.16
N ARG A 158 -5.50 -6.44 -12.82
CA ARG A 158 -4.72 -5.33 -13.41
C ARG A 158 -3.28 -5.35 -12.91
N VAL A 159 -3.08 -5.66 -11.63
CA VAL A 159 -1.76 -5.92 -11.03
C VAL A 159 -1.14 -7.21 -11.60
N ASN A 160 -1.96 -8.22 -11.91
CA ASN A 160 -1.57 -9.46 -12.60
C ASN A 160 -1.59 -9.33 -14.13
N GLN A 161 -1.47 -8.12 -14.70
CA GLN A 161 -0.69 -8.05 -15.95
C GLN A 161 0.66 -8.62 -15.56
N ARG A 162 0.86 -9.91 -15.88
CA ARG A 162 2.03 -10.67 -15.44
C ARG A 162 3.24 -9.76 -15.65
N PRO A 163 4.01 -9.45 -14.58
CA PRO A 163 5.19 -8.64 -14.70
C PRO A 163 5.97 -9.14 -15.89
N ASN A 164 6.48 -8.23 -16.71
CA ASN A 164 7.20 -8.63 -17.90
C ASN A 164 8.23 -9.71 -17.49
N PRO A 165 8.21 -10.92 -18.10
CA PRO A 165 9.06 -12.02 -17.63
C PRO A 165 10.54 -11.66 -17.64
N ILE A 166 10.92 -10.67 -18.45
CA ILE A 166 12.25 -10.08 -18.47
C ILE A 166 12.51 -9.27 -17.18
N VAL A 167 11.58 -8.40 -16.77
CA VAL A 167 11.71 -7.59 -15.54
C VAL A 167 11.83 -8.51 -14.32
N SER A 168 10.98 -9.53 -14.21
CA SER A 168 11.08 -10.50 -13.11
C SER A 168 12.38 -11.31 -13.14
N ARG A 169 12.93 -11.61 -14.31
CA ARG A 169 14.23 -12.27 -14.44
C ARG A 169 15.39 -11.33 -14.08
N ALA A 170 15.33 -10.06 -14.47
CA ALA A 170 16.32 -9.06 -14.10
C ALA A 170 16.32 -8.84 -12.58
N ALA A 171 15.14 -8.74 -11.96
CA ALA A 171 15.00 -8.63 -10.50
C ALA A 171 15.59 -9.85 -9.77
N ARG A 172 15.42 -11.06 -10.30
CA ARG A 172 16.06 -12.26 -9.75
C ARG A 172 17.58 -12.21 -9.84
N LEU A 173 18.13 -11.82 -10.99
CA LEU A 173 19.59 -11.66 -11.14
C LEU A 173 20.16 -10.61 -10.17
N LEU A 174 19.39 -9.55 -9.92
CA LEU A 174 19.73 -8.53 -8.93
C LEU A 174 19.75 -9.13 -7.51
N SER A 175 18.72 -9.88 -7.12
CA SER A 175 18.66 -10.55 -5.81
C SER A 175 19.71 -11.63 -5.63
N ASP A 176 20.11 -12.29 -6.73
CA ASP A 176 21.17 -13.31 -6.74
C ASP A 176 22.58 -12.69 -6.61
N GLY A 177 22.69 -11.34 -6.58
CA GLY A 177 23.95 -10.62 -6.42
C GLY A 177 24.71 -10.39 -7.72
N ASP A 178 24.06 -10.54 -8.87
CA ASP A 178 24.62 -10.31 -10.21
C ASP A 178 24.02 -9.03 -10.87
N PRO A 179 24.24 -7.83 -10.30
CA PRO A 179 23.59 -6.60 -10.76
C PRO A 179 23.99 -6.20 -12.19
N TYR A 180 25.21 -6.53 -12.63
CA TYR A 180 25.67 -6.27 -14.00
C TYR A 180 24.95 -7.13 -15.04
N GLN A 181 24.65 -8.41 -14.72
CA GLN A 181 23.88 -9.26 -15.64
C GLN A 181 22.41 -8.83 -15.70
N ALA A 182 21.85 -8.40 -14.55
CA ALA A 182 20.53 -7.80 -14.50
C ALA A 182 20.46 -6.55 -15.38
N PHE A 183 21.49 -5.69 -15.31
CA PHE A 183 21.61 -4.49 -16.12
C PHE A 183 21.67 -4.79 -17.62
N ASP A 184 22.52 -5.72 -18.06
CA ASP A 184 22.63 -6.09 -19.47
C ASP A 184 21.32 -6.66 -20.02
N LEU A 185 20.64 -7.50 -19.23
CA LEU A 185 19.38 -8.13 -19.60
C LEU A 185 18.24 -7.10 -19.74
N ILE A 186 18.12 -6.18 -18.79
CA ILE A 186 17.07 -5.17 -18.82
C ILE A 186 17.39 -4.08 -19.86
N GLN A 187 18.66 -3.73 -20.07
CA GLN A 187 19.08 -2.80 -21.12
C GLN A 187 18.75 -3.34 -22.51
N ALA A 188 18.99 -4.63 -22.76
CA ALA A 188 18.61 -5.28 -24.02
C ALA A 188 17.09 -5.19 -24.25
N ALA A 189 16.30 -5.47 -23.22
CA ALA A 189 14.85 -5.39 -23.30
C ALA A 189 14.31 -3.96 -23.47
N TRP A 190 14.96 -2.97 -22.84
CA TRP A 190 14.61 -1.57 -23.02
C TRP A 190 14.90 -1.08 -24.44
N ARG A 191 15.99 -1.56 -25.06
CA ARG A 191 16.28 -1.29 -26.48
C ARG A 191 15.23 -1.91 -27.41
N ASP A 192 14.68 -3.07 -27.05
CA ASP A 192 13.65 -3.74 -27.83
C ASP A 192 12.25 -3.09 -27.66
N ASP A 193 11.92 -2.65 -26.44
CA ASP A 193 10.64 -1.99 -26.13
C ASP A 193 10.82 -0.83 -25.14
N SER A 194 11.26 0.32 -25.67
CA SER A 194 11.43 1.56 -24.91
C SER A 194 10.11 2.24 -24.54
N SER A 195 8.98 1.73 -25.04
CA SER A 195 7.64 2.29 -24.78
C SER A 195 7.01 1.76 -23.49
N SER A 196 7.52 0.63 -22.98
CA SER A 196 7.04 0.02 -21.75
C SER A 196 7.56 0.75 -20.51
N SER A 197 6.65 1.40 -19.78
CA SER A 197 6.95 2.07 -18.50
C SER A 197 7.57 1.10 -17.49
N GLU A 198 7.10 -0.14 -17.45
CA GLU A 198 7.58 -1.16 -16.52
C GLU A 198 9.06 -1.50 -16.77
N ILE A 199 9.46 -1.65 -18.05
CA ILE A 199 10.85 -1.92 -18.42
C ILE A 199 11.74 -0.70 -18.13
N ALA A 200 11.24 0.52 -18.44
CA ALA A 200 11.98 1.76 -18.17
C ALA A 200 12.23 1.98 -16.67
N GLU A 201 11.22 1.72 -15.83
CA GLU A 201 11.32 1.84 -14.37
C GLU A 201 12.25 0.79 -13.76
N ALA A 202 12.16 -0.47 -14.23
CA ALA A 202 13.08 -1.53 -13.81
C ALA A 202 14.53 -1.23 -14.25
N PHE A 203 14.72 -0.75 -15.49
CA PHE A 203 16.04 -0.38 -15.99
C PHE A 203 16.63 0.79 -15.19
N PHE A 204 15.83 1.82 -14.90
CA PHE A 204 16.23 2.93 -14.04
C PHE A 204 16.70 2.44 -12.67
N SER A 205 15.91 1.61 -11.99
CA SER A 205 16.26 1.09 -10.65
C SER A 205 17.60 0.34 -10.67
N ILE A 206 17.78 -0.58 -11.62
CA ILE A 206 19.00 -1.38 -11.75
C ILE A 206 20.20 -0.50 -12.15
N ALA A 207 20.00 0.46 -13.04
CA ALA A 207 21.07 1.36 -13.50
C ALA A 207 21.57 2.29 -12.38
N VAL A 208 20.68 2.76 -11.50
CA VAL A 208 21.07 3.53 -10.31
C VAL A 208 21.90 2.67 -9.34
N GLU A 209 21.53 1.40 -9.15
CA GLU A 209 22.26 0.48 -8.27
C GLU A 209 23.66 0.13 -8.80
N VAL A 210 23.80 0.01 -10.12
CA VAL A 210 25.08 -0.25 -10.81
C VAL A 210 25.95 1.00 -10.98
N ASP A 211 25.51 2.15 -10.44
CA ASP A 211 26.19 3.45 -10.55
C ASP A 211 26.39 3.91 -12.01
N GLN A 212 25.37 3.67 -12.86
CA GLN A 212 25.28 4.10 -14.26
C GLN A 212 24.14 5.12 -14.44
N PRO A 213 24.22 6.31 -13.83
CA PRO A 213 23.13 7.26 -13.79
C PRO A 213 22.77 7.83 -15.17
N GLU A 214 23.71 7.91 -16.12
CA GLU A 214 23.43 8.40 -17.49
C GLU A 214 22.50 7.44 -18.25
N ALA A 215 22.71 6.13 -18.09
CA ALA A 215 21.84 5.11 -18.66
C ALA A 215 20.46 5.11 -18.00
N ALA A 216 20.44 5.28 -16.67
CA ALA A 216 19.20 5.42 -15.90
C ALA A 216 18.37 6.63 -16.38
N ALA A 217 19.04 7.75 -16.62
CA ALA A 217 18.43 8.99 -17.08
C ALA A 217 17.77 8.84 -18.45
N GLU A 218 18.47 8.25 -19.42
CA GLU A 218 17.94 8.06 -20.78
C GLU A 218 16.60 7.29 -20.77
N ALA A 219 16.50 6.30 -19.90
CA ALA A 219 15.31 5.48 -19.75
C ALA A 219 14.14 6.22 -19.07
N ILE A 220 14.42 6.99 -18.03
CA ILE A 220 13.37 7.51 -17.14
C ILE A 220 12.84 8.89 -17.52
N VAL A 221 13.57 9.69 -18.31
CA VAL A 221 13.17 11.05 -18.71
C VAL A 221 11.75 11.12 -19.31
N PRO A 222 11.31 10.21 -20.21
CA PRO A 222 9.93 10.22 -20.70
C PRO A 222 8.88 10.05 -19.59
N SER A 223 9.12 9.13 -18.66
CA SER A 223 8.26 8.86 -17.50
C SER A 223 8.27 10.03 -16.51
N LEU A 224 9.42 10.66 -16.29
CA LEU A 224 9.56 11.89 -15.50
C LEU A 224 8.71 13.03 -16.08
N HIS A 225 8.79 13.27 -17.40
CA HIS A 225 7.94 14.26 -18.07
C HIS A 225 6.45 13.91 -18.01
N GLN A 226 6.10 12.62 -18.04
CA GLN A 226 4.71 12.19 -17.87
C GLN A 226 4.21 12.44 -16.44
N ALA A 227 5.02 12.12 -15.43
CA ALA A 227 4.70 12.38 -14.01
C ALA A 227 4.49 13.88 -13.75
N LEU A 228 5.41 14.72 -14.24
CA LEU A 228 5.30 16.18 -14.12
C LEU A 228 4.06 16.75 -14.83
N ARG A 229 3.69 16.21 -16.00
CA ARG A 229 2.45 16.62 -16.72
C ARG A 229 1.17 16.22 -15.99
N LYS A 230 1.18 15.07 -15.31
CA LYS A 230 0.04 14.61 -14.49
C LYS A 230 -0.05 15.29 -13.13
N GLY A 231 0.98 16.04 -12.72
CA GLY A 231 1.08 16.62 -11.38
C GLY A 231 1.46 15.60 -10.31
N GLU A 232 2.01 14.43 -10.71
CA GLU A 232 2.52 13.40 -9.80
C GLU A 232 3.92 13.81 -9.29
N ILE A 233 4.00 14.90 -8.52
CA ILE A 233 5.27 15.52 -8.11
C ILE A 233 6.13 14.58 -7.25
N ALA A 234 5.53 13.82 -6.33
CA ALA A 234 6.26 12.86 -5.50
C ALA A 234 7.02 11.83 -6.36
N ARG A 235 6.34 11.24 -7.35
CA ARG A 235 6.93 10.28 -8.28
C ARG A 235 8.04 10.90 -9.14
N ALA A 236 7.87 12.16 -9.54
CA ALA A 236 8.91 12.89 -10.26
C ALA A 236 10.17 13.13 -9.40
N ILE A 237 10.01 13.38 -8.10
CA ILE A 237 11.12 13.46 -7.15
C ILE A 237 11.81 12.11 -7.04
N ASP A 238 11.07 11.00 -6.90
CA ASP A 238 11.64 9.65 -6.76
C ASP A 238 12.55 9.28 -7.95
N TYR A 239 12.18 9.67 -9.17
CA TYR A 239 13.01 9.44 -10.36
C TYR A 239 14.22 10.37 -10.46
N TRP A 240 14.07 11.62 -10.06
CA TRP A 240 15.13 12.62 -10.27
C TRP A 240 16.15 12.68 -9.14
N PHE A 241 15.73 12.43 -7.90
CA PHE A 241 16.59 12.53 -6.72
C PHE A 241 17.86 11.67 -6.85
N PRO A 242 17.81 10.38 -7.24
CA PRO A 242 19.02 9.57 -7.40
C PRO A 242 19.96 10.11 -8.49
N LEU A 243 19.41 10.66 -9.58
CA LEU A 243 20.18 11.24 -10.68
C LEU A 243 20.89 12.53 -10.24
N ALA A 244 20.18 13.41 -9.53
CA ALA A 244 20.72 14.64 -9.00
C ALA A 244 21.78 14.40 -7.92
N ALA A 245 21.56 13.42 -7.04
CA ALA A 245 22.52 13.04 -6.00
C ALA A 245 23.85 12.53 -6.58
N LYS A 246 23.81 11.88 -7.76
CA LYS A 246 24.98 11.43 -8.51
C LYS A 246 25.57 12.48 -9.45
N GLY A 247 24.97 13.66 -9.55
CA GLY A 247 25.42 14.73 -10.43
C GLY A 247 25.27 14.44 -11.92
N CYS A 248 24.25 13.66 -12.29
CA CYS A 248 24.02 13.26 -13.68
C CYS A 248 23.60 14.46 -14.55
N ASP A 249 24.37 14.78 -15.59
CA ASP A 249 24.12 15.91 -16.50
C ASP A 249 23.05 15.55 -17.55
N VAL A 250 21.80 15.48 -17.09
CA VAL A 250 20.64 15.17 -17.92
C VAL A 250 19.92 16.46 -18.30
N ARG A 251 19.69 16.66 -19.60
CA ARG A 251 18.94 17.81 -20.10
C ARG A 251 17.45 17.61 -19.89
N ILE A 252 16.90 18.28 -18.90
CA ILE A 252 15.46 18.41 -18.69
C ILE A 252 15.00 19.77 -19.23
N ASP A 253 13.75 19.84 -19.72
CA ASP A 253 13.12 21.11 -20.05
C ASP A 253 13.22 22.10 -18.89
N SER A 254 13.60 23.35 -19.16
CA SER A 254 13.89 24.33 -18.11
C SER A 254 12.68 24.63 -17.22
N THR A 255 11.45 24.54 -17.75
CA THR A 255 10.22 24.71 -16.95
C THR A 255 10.02 23.52 -16.00
N ALA A 256 10.24 22.30 -16.50
CA ALA A 256 10.17 21.08 -15.71
C ALA A 256 11.25 21.06 -14.61
N ALA A 257 12.49 21.43 -14.94
CA ALA A 257 13.61 21.49 -14.01
C ALA A 257 13.36 22.50 -12.87
N VAL A 258 12.82 23.69 -13.16
CA VAL A 258 12.48 24.66 -12.10
C VAL A 258 11.40 24.14 -11.16
N LYS A 259 10.32 23.55 -11.69
CA LYS A 259 9.26 22.94 -10.85
C LYS A 259 9.81 21.82 -9.98
N LEU A 260 10.70 21.00 -10.52
CA LEU A 260 11.30 19.88 -9.83
C LEU A 260 12.29 20.33 -8.76
N GLY A 261 13.08 21.37 -9.03
CA GLY A 261 13.97 21.98 -8.04
C GLY A 261 13.21 22.60 -6.86
N GLU A 262 12.06 23.22 -7.10
CA GLU A 262 11.17 23.69 -6.02
C GLU A 262 10.61 22.55 -5.19
N ALA A 263 10.10 21.50 -5.86
CA ALA A 263 9.56 20.34 -5.18
C ALA A 263 10.62 19.61 -4.34
N LEU A 264 11.87 19.57 -4.79
CA LEU A 264 13.00 19.05 -4.01
C LEU A 264 13.31 19.91 -2.78
N LEU A 265 13.18 21.24 -2.86
CA LEU A 265 13.32 22.10 -1.69
C LEU A 265 12.22 21.89 -0.67
N ASP A 266 10.97 21.79 -1.14
CA ASP A 266 9.82 21.50 -0.29
C ASP A 266 9.97 20.13 0.41
N ALA A 267 10.64 19.18 -0.25
CA ALA A 267 10.99 17.87 0.31
C ALA A 267 12.23 17.86 1.22
N GLY A 268 12.96 18.97 1.36
CA GLY A 268 14.14 19.08 2.23
C GLY A 268 15.46 18.64 1.60
N HIS A 269 15.58 18.66 0.28
CA HIS A 269 16.76 18.25 -0.50
C HIS A 269 17.43 19.46 -1.20
N PRO A 270 18.08 20.39 -0.46
CA PRO A 270 18.57 21.64 -1.03
C PRO A 270 19.76 21.47 -1.98
N LYS A 271 20.62 20.46 -1.78
CA LYS A 271 21.79 20.25 -2.63
C LYS A 271 21.37 19.81 -4.02
N GLU A 272 20.45 18.86 -4.09
CA GLU A 272 19.86 18.31 -5.30
C GLU A 272 19.03 19.38 -6.02
N ALA A 273 18.32 20.24 -5.27
CA ALA A 273 17.62 21.38 -5.84
C ALA A 273 18.58 22.39 -6.50
N ILE A 274 19.68 22.76 -5.83
CA ILE A 274 20.72 23.64 -6.40
C ILE A 274 21.28 23.03 -7.69
N PHE A 275 21.60 21.73 -7.68
CA PHE A 275 22.05 21.01 -8.88
C PHE A 275 21.03 21.12 -10.02
N THR A 276 19.75 20.89 -9.72
CA THR A 276 18.65 20.96 -10.69
C THR A 276 18.51 22.37 -11.28
N PHE A 277 18.61 23.42 -10.46
CA PHE A 277 18.55 24.81 -10.94
C PHE A 277 19.76 25.20 -11.79
N ARG A 278 20.96 24.69 -11.48
CA ARG A 278 22.15 24.89 -12.31
C ARG A 278 21.95 24.26 -13.70
N SER A 279 21.50 23.01 -13.73
CA SER A 279 21.17 22.31 -14.99
C SER A 279 20.12 23.07 -15.81
N ALA A 280 19.07 23.60 -15.15
CA ALA A 280 18.06 24.42 -15.81
C ALA A 280 18.68 25.66 -16.48
N ILE A 281 19.57 26.37 -15.76
CA ILE A 281 20.27 27.55 -16.28
C ILE A 281 21.16 27.21 -17.47
N ASP A 282 21.89 26.10 -17.40
CA ASP A 282 22.82 25.67 -18.44
C ASP A 282 22.08 25.28 -19.74
N VAL A 283 20.85 24.76 -19.64
CA VAL A 283 19.97 24.49 -20.79
C VAL A 283 19.38 25.77 -21.40
N GLY A 284 19.24 26.84 -20.60
CA GLY A 284 18.63 28.10 -21.00
C GLY A 284 17.22 28.26 -20.43
N VAL A 285 17.13 28.94 -19.29
CA VAL A 285 15.86 29.35 -18.66
C VAL A 285 15.32 30.63 -19.28
N SER A 286 13.99 30.75 -19.36
CA SER A 286 13.36 32.04 -19.68
C SER A 286 13.59 33.05 -18.54
N ALA A 287 13.53 34.36 -18.84
CA ALA A 287 13.79 35.40 -17.84
C ALA A 287 12.87 35.33 -16.61
N VAL A 288 11.62 34.88 -16.79
CA VAL A 288 10.66 34.66 -15.70
C VAL A 288 11.12 33.51 -14.78
N HIS A 289 11.55 32.39 -15.36
CA HIS A 289 12.08 31.27 -14.60
C HIS A 289 13.42 31.60 -13.93
N ALA A 290 14.28 32.35 -14.62
CA ALA A 290 15.53 32.85 -14.06
C ALA A 290 15.27 33.73 -12.82
N ALA A 291 14.35 34.71 -12.92
CA ALA A 291 13.96 35.55 -11.79
C ALA A 291 13.38 34.73 -10.61
N ARG A 292 12.65 33.65 -10.92
CA ARG A 292 12.14 32.71 -9.91
C ARG A 292 13.28 31.95 -9.22
N ILE A 293 14.25 31.45 -9.98
CA ILE A 293 15.47 30.82 -9.44
C ILE A 293 16.23 31.80 -8.55
N VAL A 294 16.39 33.07 -8.92
CA VAL A 294 17.09 34.06 -8.07
C VAL A 294 16.46 34.17 -6.69
N ARG A 295 15.13 34.24 -6.60
CA ARG A 295 14.43 34.38 -5.32
C ARG A 295 14.66 33.20 -4.39
N ILE A 296 14.74 32.00 -4.97
CA ILE A 296 14.95 30.76 -4.23
C ILE A 296 16.43 30.58 -3.87
N ALA A 297 17.32 30.79 -4.84
CA ALA A 297 18.75 30.58 -4.71
C ALA A 297 19.44 31.64 -3.85
N ARG A 298 18.83 32.82 -3.65
CA ARG A 298 19.41 33.93 -2.88
C ARG A 298 19.93 33.49 -1.50
N ASP A 299 19.17 32.62 -0.83
CA ASP A 299 19.50 32.16 0.53
C ASP A 299 20.26 30.83 0.54
N LEU A 300 20.41 30.17 -0.63
CA LEU A 300 20.97 28.84 -0.76
C LEU A 300 22.35 28.82 -1.44
N ASP A 301 22.51 29.56 -2.54
CA ASP A 301 23.71 29.64 -3.36
C ASP A 301 23.77 30.99 -4.08
N GLU A 302 24.60 31.89 -3.54
CA GLU A 302 24.82 33.23 -4.08
C GLU A 302 25.36 33.23 -5.52
N SER A 303 26.18 32.24 -5.88
CA SER A 303 26.74 32.14 -7.23
C SER A 303 25.65 31.79 -8.26
N LEU A 304 24.76 30.87 -7.90
CA LEU A 304 23.60 30.49 -8.70
C LEU A 304 22.63 31.67 -8.84
N ALA A 305 22.34 32.37 -7.74
CA ALA A 305 21.48 33.56 -7.74
C ALA A 305 22.02 34.66 -8.67
N ARG A 306 23.34 34.91 -8.66
CA ARG A 306 23.97 35.87 -9.57
C ARG A 306 23.88 35.47 -11.04
N ARG A 307 24.19 34.20 -11.37
CA ARG A 307 24.06 33.69 -12.75
C ARG A 307 22.62 33.81 -13.25
N ALA A 308 21.64 33.45 -12.43
CA ALA A 308 20.23 33.57 -12.77
C ALA A 308 19.79 35.04 -12.94
N ALA A 309 20.28 35.96 -12.10
CA ALA A 309 19.97 37.39 -12.19
C ALA A 309 20.52 38.01 -13.49
N ALA A 310 21.74 37.63 -13.89
CA ALA A 310 22.33 38.08 -15.14
C ALA A 310 21.50 37.67 -16.35
N ILE A 311 21.04 36.42 -16.39
CA ILE A 311 20.17 35.90 -17.46
C ILE A 311 18.82 36.63 -17.47
N ALA A 312 18.21 36.83 -16.30
CA ALA A 312 16.93 37.52 -16.20
C ALA A 312 16.99 38.97 -16.68
N ILE A 313 18.03 39.72 -16.29
CA ILE A 313 18.19 41.14 -16.65
C ILE A 313 18.53 41.32 -18.13
N GLY A 314 19.23 40.34 -18.74
CA GLY A 314 19.56 40.36 -20.16
C GLY A 314 18.33 40.37 -21.09
N ASP A 315 17.17 39.92 -20.60
CA ASP A 315 15.91 39.95 -21.34
C ASP A 315 15.23 41.32 -21.19
N SER A 316 15.04 42.01 -22.32
CA SER A 316 14.36 43.31 -22.36
C SER A 316 12.88 43.21 -22.00
N SER A 317 12.26 42.04 -22.14
CA SER A 317 10.85 41.80 -21.81
C SER A 317 10.57 41.72 -20.31
N LEU A 318 11.62 41.64 -19.47
CA LEU A 318 11.46 41.60 -18.02
C LEU A 318 10.82 42.89 -17.49
N ASP A 319 9.84 42.72 -16.60
CA ASP A 319 9.14 43.82 -15.93
C ASP A 319 10.12 44.77 -15.22
N ALA A 320 9.87 46.08 -15.32
CA ALA A 320 10.78 47.10 -14.79
C ALA A 320 10.95 46.99 -13.27
N LYS A 321 9.91 46.54 -12.54
CA LYS A 321 10.00 46.34 -11.09
C LYS A 321 10.86 45.14 -10.75
N LEU A 322 10.69 44.01 -11.44
CA LEU A 322 11.55 42.83 -11.28
C LEU A 322 13.00 43.15 -11.62
N ARG A 323 13.24 43.94 -12.68
CA ARG A 323 14.60 44.38 -13.04
C ARG A 323 15.25 45.18 -11.91
N ALA A 324 14.52 46.15 -11.33
CA ALA A 324 15.01 46.94 -10.18
C ALA A 324 15.23 46.10 -8.91
N GLU A 325 14.50 45.00 -8.71
CA GLU A 325 14.72 44.06 -7.60
C GLU A 325 15.99 43.21 -7.78
N LEU A 326 16.34 42.88 -9.04
CA LEU A 326 17.48 42.00 -9.37
C LEU A 326 18.81 42.75 -9.51
N GLU A 327 18.78 44.02 -9.90
CA GLU A 327 19.98 44.86 -10.15
C GLU A 327 20.95 44.95 -8.95
N PRO A 328 20.47 45.09 -7.69
CA PRO A 328 21.36 45.08 -6.51
C PRO A 328 22.13 43.77 -6.32
N ILE A 329 21.54 42.62 -6.71
CA ILE A 329 22.16 41.30 -6.56
C ILE A 329 23.39 41.17 -7.47
N LEU A 330 23.37 41.83 -8.64
CA LEU A 330 24.55 41.91 -9.51
C LEU A 330 25.58 42.92 -9.00
N ALA A 331 25.14 44.07 -8.49
CA ALA A 331 26.02 45.17 -8.08
C ALA A 331 26.88 44.87 -6.85
N THR A 332 26.47 43.92 -6.00
CA THR A 332 27.18 43.63 -4.73
C THR A 332 28.51 42.88 -4.92
N SER A 333 28.80 42.39 -6.13
CA SER A 333 29.89 41.41 -6.37
C SER A 333 31.23 41.99 -6.82
N ASP A 334 31.28 43.17 -7.44
CA ASP A 334 32.52 43.68 -8.03
C ASP A 334 33.56 44.05 -6.95
N ASP A 335 33.14 44.43 -5.74
CA ASP A 335 34.06 44.79 -4.65
C ASP A 335 34.61 43.57 -3.87
N SER A 336 33.98 42.40 -4.00
CA SER A 336 34.38 41.19 -3.25
C SER A 336 35.27 40.23 -4.04
N ALA A 337 35.20 40.27 -5.38
CA ALA A 337 36.01 39.41 -6.25
C ALA A 337 37.51 39.73 -6.16
N ASP A 338 37.87 41.01 -6.02
CA ASP A 338 39.27 41.44 -5.88
C ASP A 338 39.91 41.02 -4.54
N GLN A 339 39.12 40.68 -3.51
CA GLN A 339 39.64 40.15 -2.24
C GLN A 339 39.75 38.62 -2.22
N ALA A 340 38.94 37.91 -3.01
CA ALA A 340 38.99 36.45 -3.08
C ALA A 340 40.20 35.93 -3.88
N GLU A 341 40.68 36.68 -4.87
CA GLU A 341 41.85 36.30 -5.70
C GLU A 341 43.20 36.47 -4.96
N GLN A 342 43.22 37.08 -3.78
CA GLN A 342 44.41 37.18 -2.90
C GLN A 342 44.42 36.19 -1.73
N ALA A 343 43.41 35.34 -1.59
CA ALA A 343 43.48 34.25 -0.64
C ALA A 343 44.49 33.19 -1.14
N PRO A 344 45.45 32.74 -0.31
CA PRO A 344 46.38 31.68 -0.68
C PRO A 344 45.58 30.44 -1.11
N PRO A 345 46.05 29.67 -2.11
CA PRO A 345 45.28 28.58 -2.71
C PRO A 345 44.77 27.68 -1.60
N GLU A 346 43.45 27.59 -1.46
CA GLU A 346 42.83 26.62 -0.58
C GLU A 346 43.41 25.24 -0.94
N PRO A 347 43.87 24.47 0.05
CA PRO A 347 44.43 23.16 -0.21
C PRO A 347 43.40 22.36 -0.98
N GLU A 348 43.80 21.82 -2.14
CA GLU A 348 43.00 20.87 -2.91
C GLU A 348 42.31 19.93 -1.93
N PHE A 349 40.99 20.06 -1.81
CA PHE A 349 40.17 19.09 -1.11
C PHE A 349 40.28 17.81 -1.94
N LYS A 350 41.32 17.01 -1.64
CA LYS A 350 41.40 15.62 -2.05
C LYS A 350 40.07 15.00 -1.65
N SER A 351 39.33 14.65 -2.67
CA SER A 351 38.05 13.96 -2.62
C SER A 351 38.02 13.01 -1.42
N ARG A 352 37.06 13.25 -0.53
CA ARG A 352 36.72 12.43 0.64
C ARG A 352 36.32 10.98 0.27
N SER A 353 36.53 10.52 -0.96
CA SER A 353 36.14 9.18 -1.42
C SER A 353 37.02 8.05 -0.89
N GLN A 354 38.22 8.34 -0.36
CA GLN A 354 39.02 7.31 0.32
C GLN A 354 38.77 7.24 1.82
N LEU A 355 38.34 8.34 2.46
CA LEU A 355 37.95 8.31 3.87
C LEU A 355 36.54 7.71 4.02
N ASP A 356 35.60 7.98 3.11
CA ASP A 356 34.29 7.30 3.12
C ASP A 356 34.41 5.80 2.84
N ARG A 357 35.41 5.35 2.07
CA ARG A 357 35.71 3.90 1.93
C ARG A 357 36.29 3.28 3.21
N ARG A 358 36.96 4.04 4.07
CA ARG A 358 37.44 3.57 5.38
C ARG A 358 36.38 3.70 6.48
N VAL A 359 35.58 4.76 6.45
CA VAL A 359 34.48 4.99 7.40
C VAL A 359 33.33 4.00 7.16
N SER A 360 33.02 3.62 5.90
CA SER A 360 32.11 2.50 5.62
C SER A 360 32.70 1.12 5.98
N ALA A 361 34.03 0.98 6.08
CA ALA A 361 34.66 -0.23 6.58
C ALA A 361 34.69 -0.29 8.12
N GLU A 362 34.75 0.86 8.80
CA GLU A 362 34.76 0.95 10.28
C GLU A 362 33.34 0.98 10.89
N HIS A 363 32.33 1.52 10.19
CA HIS A 363 30.93 1.44 10.65
C HIS A 363 30.26 0.07 10.47
N HIS A 364 30.95 -0.89 9.82
CA HIS A 364 30.55 -2.30 9.86
C HIS A 364 31.04 -3.06 11.09
N ALA A 365 31.78 -2.41 12.00
CA ALA A 365 32.11 -2.93 13.32
C ALA A 365 31.11 -2.43 14.38
N VAL A 366 29.81 -2.55 14.13
CA VAL A 366 28.90 -2.84 15.25
C VAL A 366 29.20 -4.29 15.58
N GLU A 367 29.81 -4.55 16.74
CA GLU A 367 30.03 -5.89 17.28
C GLU A 367 28.69 -6.64 17.27
N ALA A 368 28.40 -7.34 16.18
CA ALA A 368 27.32 -8.29 16.11
C ALA A 368 27.57 -9.28 17.25
N THR A 369 26.64 -9.39 18.18
CA THR A 369 26.69 -10.37 19.25
C THR A 369 26.80 -11.76 18.63
N VAL A 370 28.03 -12.27 18.57
CA VAL A 370 28.36 -13.56 17.96
C VAL A 370 27.90 -14.68 18.88
N PHE A 371 27.07 -15.58 18.37
CA PHE A 371 26.73 -16.84 19.02
C PHE A 371 27.65 -17.96 18.51
N PRO A 372 28.53 -18.51 19.36
CA PRO A 372 29.10 -19.83 19.11
C PRO A 372 28.05 -20.87 19.51
N ILE A 373 27.37 -21.47 18.53
CA ILE A 373 26.58 -22.68 18.73
C ILE A 373 27.51 -23.83 18.35
N GLU A 374 28.04 -24.54 19.36
CA GLU A 374 28.79 -25.76 19.13
C GLU A 374 27.83 -26.85 18.62
N ALA A 375 28.10 -27.36 17.42
CA ALA A 375 27.35 -28.44 16.80
C ALA A 375 27.47 -29.71 17.66
N VAL A 376 26.34 -30.18 18.19
CA VAL A 376 26.21 -31.53 18.76
C VAL A 376 26.00 -32.49 17.58
N GLU A 377 27.08 -32.77 16.84
CA GLU A 377 27.15 -33.85 15.87
C GLU A 377 27.94 -35.02 16.46
N ASP A 378 27.28 -35.93 17.18
CA ASP A 378 27.77 -37.33 17.29
C ASP A 378 26.72 -38.26 17.92
N PHE A 379 25.66 -38.65 17.18
CA PHE A 379 24.81 -39.80 17.53
C PHE A 379 24.08 -40.34 16.30
N SER A 380 24.83 -40.88 15.33
CA SER A 380 24.24 -41.68 14.24
C SER A 380 25.24 -42.65 13.62
N GLN A 381 26.00 -43.38 14.45
CA GLN A 381 26.83 -44.47 13.93
C GLN A 381 27.12 -45.56 14.98
N MET A 382 26.09 -46.31 15.41
CA MET A 382 26.23 -47.70 15.87
C MET A 382 24.85 -48.28 16.11
N ASP A 383 24.45 -49.27 15.31
CA ASP A 383 23.86 -50.54 15.76
C ASP A 383 23.27 -51.31 14.58
N SER A 384 24.15 -52.09 13.95
CA SER A 384 23.77 -53.32 13.28
C SER A 384 24.76 -54.39 13.71
N ASN A 385 24.22 -55.51 14.21
CA ASN A 385 24.87 -56.71 14.76
C ASN A 385 25.21 -56.67 16.26
N GLU A 386 24.37 -57.29 17.09
CA GLU A 386 24.70 -58.62 17.63
C GLU A 386 23.54 -59.21 18.42
N SER A 387 22.92 -60.24 17.85
CA SER A 387 22.22 -61.27 18.61
C SER A 387 23.25 -62.31 19.05
N GLN A 388 23.73 -62.28 20.29
CA GLN A 388 24.28 -63.44 21.00
C GLN A 388 24.60 -63.11 22.47
N LEU A 389 24.35 -64.09 23.36
CA LEU A 389 24.64 -64.14 24.81
C LEU A 389 23.66 -63.36 25.71
N ALA A 390 22.49 -63.89 26.03
CA ALA A 390 22.29 -64.98 27.01
C ALA A 390 22.98 -64.73 28.37
N ALA A 391 22.15 -64.27 29.32
CA ALA A 391 22.07 -64.76 30.69
C ALA A 391 23.37 -64.90 31.48
N GLN A 392 23.74 -63.86 32.25
CA GLN A 392 24.34 -64.04 33.57
C GLN A 392 23.75 -63.05 34.58
N SER A 393 22.90 -63.62 35.43
CA SER A 393 22.59 -63.21 36.79
C SER A 393 23.83 -63.27 37.70
N LEU A 394 23.72 -62.60 38.88
CA LEU A 394 24.58 -62.63 40.08
C LEU A 394 25.46 -61.38 40.22
N ASP A 395 25.63 -60.71 41.35
CA ASP A 395 25.13 -60.86 42.73
C ASP A 395 25.63 -59.63 43.54
N ALA A 396 24.91 -59.33 44.62
CA ALA A 396 25.34 -58.72 45.88
C ALA A 396 26.05 -57.35 45.99
N GLY A 397 25.52 -56.52 46.91
CA GLY A 397 26.25 -55.55 47.75
C GLY A 397 25.55 -54.19 47.90
N ALA A 398 24.45 -54.03 48.64
CA ALA A 398 24.34 -53.86 50.11
C ALA A 398 25.43 -53.00 50.79
N LEU A 399 25.12 -51.74 51.13
CA LEU A 399 25.47 -50.94 52.34
C LEU A 399 24.62 -49.63 52.32
N SER A 400 23.60 -49.43 53.18
CA SER A 400 23.58 -48.66 54.47
C SER A 400 24.03 -47.18 54.34
N LEU A 401 23.41 -46.10 54.86
CA LEU A 401 22.45 -45.75 55.94
C LEU A 401 21.70 -44.46 55.51
N GLU A 402 20.41 -44.21 55.74
CA GLU A 402 19.66 -43.83 56.97
C GLU A 402 19.87 -42.42 57.58
N SER A 403 18.71 -41.79 57.88
CA SER A 403 18.43 -40.66 58.79
C SER A 403 18.59 -39.22 58.20
N LEU A 404 17.65 -38.27 58.36
CA LEU A 404 16.64 -38.01 59.39
C LEU A 404 15.39 -37.31 58.84
N SER A 405 14.26 -37.56 59.51
CA SER A 405 12.98 -36.89 59.38
C SER A 405 12.68 -35.98 60.58
N SER A 406 11.75 -35.05 60.36
CA SER A 406 10.78 -34.44 61.29
C SER A 406 11.20 -33.33 62.28
N THR A 407 10.58 -32.14 62.15
CA THR A 407 9.61 -31.49 63.08
C THR A 407 9.39 -30.04 62.62
N ASP A 408 8.19 -29.58 62.26
CA ASP A 408 6.97 -29.27 63.05
C ASP A 408 7.03 -27.91 63.78
N SER A 409 6.07 -27.02 63.46
CA SER A 409 5.42 -26.00 64.34
C SER A 409 4.93 -24.77 63.57
N ALA A 410 3.62 -24.51 63.61
CA ALA A 410 3.02 -23.19 63.37
C ALA A 410 1.80 -22.97 64.30
N PRO A 411 1.72 -21.84 65.01
CA PRO A 411 0.49 -21.31 65.60
C PRO A 411 0.04 -20.05 64.79
N GLY A 412 -1.18 -19.53 64.81
CA GLY A 412 -2.40 -19.72 65.59
C GLY A 412 -3.34 -18.55 65.21
N ALA A 413 -4.65 -18.77 65.20
CA ALA A 413 -5.67 -17.74 65.03
C ALA A 413 -6.09 -17.14 66.40
N PRO A 414 -6.84 -16.03 66.40
CA PRO A 414 -8.07 -16.00 67.20
C PRO A 414 -9.28 -15.36 66.50
N ALA A 415 -10.43 -15.60 67.12
CA ALA A 415 -11.80 -15.46 66.64
C ALA A 415 -12.60 -14.31 67.31
N ALA A 416 -13.88 -14.21 66.90
CA ALA A 416 -15.05 -13.58 67.54
C ALA A 416 -15.30 -12.08 67.19
N ALA A 417 -16.53 -11.56 67.04
CA ALA A 417 -17.87 -12.00 67.45
C ALA A 417 -19.00 -11.24 66.68
N GLU A 418 -20.21 -11.83 66.63
CA GLU A 418 -21.59 -11.27 66.83
C GLU A 418 -22.07 -10.02 66.04
N GLY A 419 -23.32 -9.90 65.56
CA GLY A 419 -24.55 -10.68 65.72
C GLY A 419 -25.76 -9.99 65.04
N ASP A 420 -26.84 -10.77 64.86
CA ASP A 420 -28.29 -10.44 64.85
C ASP A 420 -28.90 -9.42 63.86
N ALA A 421 -30.18 -9.44 63.49
CA ALA A 421 -31.31 -10.38 63.37
C ALA A 421 -32.53 -9.55 62.85
N GLU A 422 -33.66 -10.22 62.58
CA GLU A 422 -35.03 -9.72 62.27
C GLU A 422 -35.41 -9.67 60.76
N SER A 423 -36.41 -10.39 60.22
CA SER A 423 -37.76 -10.88 60.62
C SER A 423 -38.88 -10.12 59.89
N GLY A 424 -39.89 -10.85 59.37
CA GLY A 424 -41.23 -10.33 59.04
C GLY A 424 -41.64 -10.46 57.57
N VAL A 425 -42.26 -11.55 57.09
CA VAL A 425 -43.70 -11.93 57.21
C VAL A 425 -44.65 -10.99 56.44
N LEU A 426 -45.24 -11.48 55.32
CA LEU A 426 -46.70 -11.59 55.04
C LEU A 426 -46.99 -11.83 53.54
N ALA A 427 -47.73 -12.91 53.25
CA ALA A 427 -48.64 -13.02 52.10
C ALA A 427 -49.92 -12.19 52.36
N PRO A 428 -50.77 -11.84 51.36
CA PRO A 428 -51.83 -12.78 50.94
C PRO A 428 -52.41 -12.69 49.48
N ILE A 429 -52.87 -13.84 48.97
CA ILE A 429 -54.20 -14.19 48.38
C ILE A 429 -54.75 -13.50 47.10
N SER A 430 -55.34 -14.34 46.22
CA SER A 430 -56.57 -14.18 45.38
C SER A 430 -56.39 -14.11 43.84
N SER A 431 -56.72 -15.18 43.09
CA SER A 431 -57.95 -15.38 42.26
C SER A 431 -58.04 -14.45 41.04
N THR A 432 -58.18 -14.92 39.79
CA THR A 432 -59.39 -15.56 39.24
C THR A 432 -59.11 -16.34 37.94
N ALA A 433 -59.94 -17.36 37.72
CA ALA A 433 -60.10 -18.13 36.50
C ALA A 433 -61.02 -17.42 35.47
N ASP A 434 -61.24 -18.10 34.34
CA ASP A 434 -62.13 -17.84 33.18
C ASP A 434 -61.46 -17.13 32.00
N GLY A 435 -61.59 -17.56 30.74
CA GLY A 435 -62.44 -18.60 30.16
C GLY A 435 -62.16 -18.83 28.67
N PHE A 436 -62.77 -19.91 28.17
CA PHE A 436 -62.81 -20.44 26.81
C PHE A 436 -63.19 -19.42 25.71
N GLY A 437 -62.73 -19.68 24.48
CA GLY A 437 -63.24 -19.00 23.27
C GLY A 437 -62.63 -19.52 21.96
N ASP A 438 -62.94 -20.77 21.60
CA ASP A 438 -62.84 -21.30 20.24
C ASP A 438 -63.75 -20.53 19.27
N ALA A 439 -63.26 -20.19 18.07
CA ALA A 439 -64.10 -19.96 16.90
C ALA A 439 -63.33 -20.19 15.59
N SER A 440 -63.64 -21.31 14.96
CA SER A 440 -63.29 -21.72 13.60
C SER A 440 -64.14 -21.04 12.51
N GLY A 441 -63.55 -20.87 11.32
CA GLY A 441 -64.23 -20.78 10.00
C GLY A 441 -63.18 -20.51 8.92
N ARG A 442 -62.77 -21.41 7.99
CA ARG A 442 -63.51 -22.16 6.93
C ARG A 442 -64.31 -21.19 6.06
N ALA A 443 -64.22 -21.09 4.73
CA ALA A 443 -63.71 -21.89 3.59
C ALA A 443 -63.29 -20.87 2.47
N SER A 444 -62.78 -21.16 1.27
CA SER A 444 -63.04 -22.25 0.31
C SER A 444 -61.96 -22.26 -0.79
N THR A 445 -61.68 -23.47 -1.25
CA THR A 445 -61.00 -23.87 -2.50
C THR A 445 -61.88 -23.62 -3.72
N GLU A 446 -61.29 -23.25 -4.86
CA GLU A 446 -61.89 -23.52 -6.18
C GLU A 446 -60.79 -23.83 -7.21
N THR A 447 -60.97 -24.98 -7.86
CA THR A 447 -60.12 -25.63 -8.87
C THR A 447 -60.77 -25.51 -10.24
N ALA A 448 -59.99 -25.29 -11.31
CA ALA A 448 -60.37 -25.71 -12.66
C ALA A 448 -59.14 -25.90 -13.56
N ASP A 449 -58.88 -27.17 -13.86
CA ASP A 449 -58.06 -27.71 -14.95
C ASP A 449 -58.92 -27.80 -16.23
N VAL A 450 -58.41 -27.37 -17.40
CA VAL A 450 -58.86 -27.85 -18.74
C VAL A 450 -57.74 -27.71 -19.82
N LEU A 451 -57.17 -28.88 -20.19
CA LEU A 451 -56.80 -29.40 -21.54
C LEU A 451 -55.82 -28.67 -22.52
N SER A 452 -54.61 -29.24 -22.59
CA SER A 452 -53.95 -29.97 -23.71
C SER A 452 -54.14 -29.62 -25.21
N HIS A 453 -53.02 -29.81 -25.94
CA HIS A 453 -52.78 -30.10 -27.37
C HIS A 453 -52.50 -28.94 -28.35
N ARG A 454 -51.24 -28.83 -28.79
CA ARG A 454 -50.88 -29.01 -30.21
C ARG A 454 -49.40 -29.35 -30.40
N ASN A 455 -49.18 -30.38 -31.19
CA ASN A 455 -47.91 -30.96 -31.59
C ASN A 455 -47.48 -30.39 -32.96
N ASP A 456 -46.23 -30.68 -33.31
CA ASP A 456 -45.63 -30.82 -34.64
C ASP A 456 -44.75 -29.67 -35.19
N SER A 457 -43.47 -30.06 -35.21
CA SER A 457 -42.35 -29.75 -36.10
C SER A 457 -42.69 -29.53 -37.58
N ASP A 458 -41.93 -28.65 -38.24
CA ASP A 458 -41.29 -29.00 -39.50
C ASP A 458 -40.04 -28.16 -39.80
N SER A 459 -39.04 -28.88 -40.30
CA SER A 459 -37.73 -28.49 -40.80
C SER A 459 -37.80 -27.72 -42.12
N LEU A 460 -36.88 -26.79 -42.37
CA LEU A 460 -36.31 -26.56 -43.71
C LEU A 460 -34.86 -26.06 -43.60
N SER A 461 -34.00 -26.83 -44.25
CA SER A 461 -32.57 -26.63 -44.51
C SER A 461 -32.32 -25.80 -45.78
N ASP A 462 -31.12 -25.21 -45.83
CA ASP A 462 -30.30 -24.83 -46.99
C ASP A 462 -30.80 -23.79 -48.01
N ALA A 463 -30.04 -22.69 -48.14
CA ALA A 463 -29.23 -22.42 -49.35
C ALA A 463 -28.37 -21.14 -49.21
N SER A 464 -27.09 -21.33 -49.52
CA SER A 464 -25.99 -20.37 -49.73
C SER A 464 -26.07 -19.58 -51.06
N LEU A 465 -25.21 -18.52 -51.17
CA LEU A 465 -24.76 -17.72 -52.37
C LEU A 465 -25.50 -16.37 -52.55
N LEU A 466 -24.91 -15.17 -52.71
CA LEU A 466 -23.61 -14.62 -53.19
C LEU A 466 -23.27 -13.33 -52.39
N ARG A 467 -22.03 -13.00 -51.99
CA ARG A 467 -20.92 -12.34 -52.73
C ARG A 467 -21.21 -10.98 -53.39
N ASN A 468 -20.30 -10.03 -53.12
CA ASN A 468 -20.13 -8.62 -53.56
C ASN A 468 -20.79 -7.61 -52.59
N THR A 469 -20.12 -6.57 -52.06
CA THR A 469 -19.16 -5.69 -52.73
C THR A 469 -18.34 -4.90 -51.69
N THR A 470 -17.03 -4.77 -51.94
CA THR A 470 -16.08 -3.88 -51.25
C THR A 470 -16.19 -2.45 -51.81
N VAL A 471 -15.56 -1.49 -51.12
CA VAL A 471 -15.13 -0.13 -51.55
C VAL A 471 -16.12 1.02 -51.28
N LEU A 472 -15.85 1.85 -50.27
CA LEU A 472 -15.30 3.21 -50.45
C LEU A 472 -15.18 3.96 -49.11
N ALA A 473 -13.94 4.34 -48.79
CA ALA A 473 -13.60 5.46 -47.92
C ALA A 473 -13.65 6.77 -48.73
N SER A 474 -13.88 7.87 -48.01
CA SER A 474 -13.51 9.25 -48.33
C SER A 474 -14.30 10.01 -49.41
N ALA A 475 -15.00 11.06 -49.00
CA ALA A 475 -14.96 12.38 -49.66
C ALA A 475 -15.63 13.47 -48.81
N SER A 476 -15.02 14.64 -48.85
CA SER A 476 -15.22 15.82 -48.02
C SER A 476 -16.12 16.87 -48.72
N VAL A 477 -16.66 17.81 -47.91
CA VAL A 477 -16.80 19.26 -48.17
C VAL A 477 -17.79 19.77 -49.25
N LEU A 478 -18.72 20.63 -48.78
CA LEU A 478 -19.15 21.97 -49.27
C LEU A 478 -20.35 22.41 -48.38
N GLY A 479 -20.52 23.62 -47.85
CA GLY A 479 -19.84 24.92 -47.94
C GLY A 479 -20.83 26.04 -47.54
N GLN A 480 -20.28 27.19 -47.12
CA GLN A 480 -20.88 28.54 -46.93
C GLN A 480 -21.63 28.89 -45.63
N SER A 481 -21.50 30.07 -45.00
CA SER A 481 -20.53 31.20 -44.99
C SER A 481 -21.16 32.32 -44.13
N VAL A 482 -20.45 32.93 -43.18
CA VAL A 482 -20.52 34.39 -42.85
C VAL A 482 -19.20 34.81 -42.20
N ASP A 483 -18.53 35.78 -42.84
CA ASP A 483 -17.30 36.48 -42.42
C ASP A 483 -17.51 37.48 -41.28
N LEU A 484 -16.45 37.84 -40.54
CA LEU A 484 -16.07 39.23 -40.22
C LEU A 484 -14.78 39.33 -39.37
N PHE A 485 -13.85 40.20 -39.83
CA PHE A 485 -12.55 40.65 -39.29
C PHE A 485 -11.35 39.69 -39.43
N GLY A 486 -10.23 39.98 -40.10
CA GLY A 486 -9.69 41.21 -40.72
C GLY A 486 -8.37 41.65 -40.07
N GLY A 487 -7.23 41.48 -40.77
CA GLY A 487 -5.87 41.99 -40.43
C GLY A 487 -4.82 40.87 -40.48
N ASP A 488 -4.16 40.57 -41.60
CA ASP A 488 -3.08 41.31 -42.29
C ASP A 488 -1.83 41.54 -41.43
N LEU A 489 -0.76 40.79 -41.75
CA LEU A 489 0.62 41.24 -41.93
C LEU A 489 1.46 40.01 -42.33
N GLY A 490 1.91 39.99 -43.58
CA GLY A 490 2.86 39.01 -44.09
C GLY A 490 4.30 39.42 -43.82
N GLU A 491 5.22 38.44 -43.86
CA GLU A 491 6.60 38.67 -44.28
C GLU A 491 7.19 37.38 -44.86
N GLU A 492 7.97 37.59 -45.92
CA GLU A 492 8.60 36.62 -46.82
C GLU A 492 9.74 35.85 -46.16
N PHE A 493 9.92 34.58 -46.53
CA PHE A 493 11.23 33.93 -46.52
C PHE A 493 11.49 33.28 -47.88
N PRO A 494 12.63 33.56 -48.54
CA PRO A 494 12.93 33.01 -49.85
C PRO A 494 13.67 31.67 -49.74
N ASP A 495 13.36 30.82 -50.71
CA ASP A 495 14.11 29.62 -51.07
C ASP A 495 15.51 29.93 -51.61
N GLY A 496 16.43 29.01 -51.29
CA GLY A 496 17.44 28.52 -52.22
C GLY A 496 18.86 29.08 -52.08
N SER A 497 19.81 28.20 -51.75
CA SER A 497 20.84 27.73 -52.71
C SER A 497 21.94 26.92 -52.03
N ALA A 498 22.36 25.89 -52.74
CA ALA A 498 23.49 24.98 -52.57
C ALA A 498 24.80 25.57 -52.03
N LEU A 499 25.60 24.72 -51.35
CA LEU A 499 27.03 24.54 -51.61
C LEU A 499 27.57 23.24 -50.94
N GLU A 500 28.10 22.39 -51.82
CA GLU A 500 29.28 21.51 -51.76
C GLU A 500 29.75 20.78 -50.48
N ALA A 501 29.83 19.46 -50.68
CA ALA A 501 30.76 18.45 -50.16
C ALA A 501 31.99 18.90 -49.34
N SER A 502 32.17 18.25 -48.19
CA SER A 502 33.50 17.79 -47.78
C SER A 502 33.41 16.38 -47.19
N GLU A 503 34.11 15.47 -47.85
CA GLU A 503 34.37 14.10 -47.40
C GLU A 503 35.36 14.14 -46.23
N SER A 504 35.02 13.50 -45.11
CA SER A 504 36.03 13.03 -44.17
C SER A 504 35.56 11.70 -43.57
N GLY A 505 36.04 10.61 -44.20
CA GLY A 505 35.97 9.27 -43.63
C GLY A 505 37.04 9.14 -42.54
N PHE A 506 36.61 8.78 -41.34
CA PHE A 506 37.50 8.31 -40.28
C PHE A 506 37.22 6.84 -40.01
N ASP A 507 38.24 6.04 -40.28
CA ASP A 507 38.27 4.58 -40.25
C ASP A 507 38.79 4.15 -38.87
N PHE A 508 38.01 3.42 -38.07
CA PHE A 508 38.45 2.85 -36.80
C PHE A 508 38.87 1.38 -37.00
N ARG A 509 40.18 1.14 -36.97
CA ARG A 509 40.78 -0.20 -36.81
C ARG A 509 41.59 -0.20 -35.51
N PRO A 510 41.32 -1.09 -34.54
CA PRO A 510 42.13 -1.17 -33.34
C PRO A 510 43.39 -2.02 -33.60
N SER A 511 44.55 -1.43 -33.31
CA SER A 511 45.85 -2.10 -33.28
C SER A 511 46.10 -2.65 -31.88
N ALA A 512 46.18 -3.97 -31.75
CA ALA A 512 46.58 -4.67 -30.55
C ALA A 512 48.10 -4.90 -30.53
N SER A 513 48.76 -4.35 -29.51
CA SER A 513 50.16 -4.54 -29.10
C SER A 513 50.21 -3.96 -27.69
N GLY A 514 50.44 -4.66 -26.58
CA GLY A 514 51.28 -5.82 -26.33
C GLY A 514 52.41 -5.37 -25.39
N SER A 515 52.57 -6.08 -24.25
CA SER A 515 53.67 -6.02 -23.26
C SER A 515 53.73 -4.79 -22.34
N ASP A 516 54.20 -4.80 -21.09
CA ASP A 516 54.57 -5.83 -20.10
C ASP A 516 54.96 -5.08 -18.80
N PHE A 517 54.89 -5.76 -17.66
CA PHE A 517 55.72 -5.58 -16.45
C PHE A 517 55.79 -4.21 -15.71
N PHE A 518 55.35 -4.21 -14.45
CA PHE A 518 56.23 -3.96 -13.30
C PHE A 518 55.67 -4.62 -12.03
N ALA A 519 56.52 -5.43 -11.40
CA ALA A 519 56.38 -5.97 -10.06
C ALA A 519 57.26 -5.17 -9.09
N GLY A 520 56.89 -5.16 -7.80
CA GLY A 520 57.63 -4.56 -6.69
C GLY A 520 56.80 -3.47 -6.02
N GLN A 521 56.71 -3.36 -4.70
CA GLN A 521 57.52 -3.94 -3.64
C GLN A 521 56.80 -3.67 -2.31
N GLU A 522 56.86 -4.63 -1.39
CA GLU A 522 56.43 -4.53 0.00
C GLU A 522 57.24 -3.45 0.74
N ASP A 523 56.60 -2.70 1.63
CA ASP A 523 57.29 -2.08 2.77
C ASP A 523 56.34 -2.06 3.99
N GLU A 524 56.68 -2.90 4.95
CA GLU A 524 56.31 -2.82 6.36
C GLU A 524 56.97 -1.60 6.99
N ARG A 525 56.27 -0.86 7.87
CA ARG A 525 56.73 -0.50 9.23
C ARG A 525 55.87 0.54 9.96
N ASP A 526 55.87 0.34 11.27
CA ASP A 526 55.72 1.25 12.41
C ASP A 526 54.33 1.85 12.68
N SER A 527 53.62 1.45 13.74
CA SER A 527 53.87 1.55 15.19
C SER A 527 53.62 2.96 15.77
N ASP A 528 52.66 2.96 16.70
CA ASP A 528 52.46 3.88 17.83
C ASP A 528 52.16 5.36 17.54
N LEU A 529 51.00 5.84 18.04
CA LEU A 529 50.90 6.91 19.05
C LEU A 529 49.44 7.27 19.35
N THR A 530 48.92 6.73 20.45
CA THR A 530 47.87 7.37 21.26
C THR A 530 48.41 8.64 21.91
N PRO A 531 47.57 9.67 22.12
CA PRO A 531 47.51 10.22 23.46
C PRO A 531 46.08 10.46 23.95
N MET A 532 45.85 10.00 25.19
CA MET A 532 44.80 10.49 26.07
C MET A 532 45.02 11.97 26.39
N ILE A 533 43.93 12.75 26.38
CA ILE A 533 43.82 13.95 27.22
C ILE A 533 42.45 13.90 27.92
N ASP A 534 42.56 14.20 29.21
CA ASP A 534 41.61 14.20 30.32
C ASP A 534 41.05 15.63 30.53
N VAL A 535 40.06 15.76 31.42
CA VAL A 535 39.53 17.00 32.04
C VAL A 535 38.56 17.84 31.16
N GLY A 536 37.39 18.30 31.60
CA GLY A 536 36.72 18.40 32.90
C GLY A 536 35.42 19.23 32.72
N VAL A 537 34.37 18.99 33.51
CA VAL A 537 33.90 19.84 34.64
C VAL A 537 32.73 20.78 34.27
N ASP A 538 31.74 20.80 35.19
CA ASP A 538 30.63 21.75 35.45
C ASP A 538 29.37 21.71 34.54
N ALA A 539 28.19 21.31 35.07
CA ALA A 539 27.22 22.08 35.89
C ALA A 539 26.46 23.11 35.01
N THR A 540 25.13 23.17 34.90
CA THR A 540 24.05 23.37 35.89
C THR A 540 22.71 23.12 35.17
N ASP A 541 21.73 22.40 35.71
CA ASP A 541 20.62 22.93 36.52
C ASP A 541 20.05 24.27 36.03
N GLU A 542 18.85 24.28 35.43
CA GLU A 542 17.83 25.29 35.73
C GLU A 542 16.43 24.92 35.19
N LEU A 543 15.50 24.92 36.14
CA LEU A 543 14.05 24.87 36.00
C LEU A 543 13.50 26.11 35.29
N THR A 544 12.38 25.97 34.59
CA THR A 544 11.24 26.91 34.73
C THR A 544 10.00 26.41 33.98
N SER A 545 8.96 26.07 34.74
CA SER A 545 7.58 26.22 34.30
C SER A 545 7.17 27.70 34.43
N PRO A 546 6.05 28.10 33.80
CA PRO A 546 4.98 28.61 34.65
C PRO A 546 3.55 28.19 34.26
N LEU A 547 2.73 28.30 35.30
CA LEU A 547 1.28 28.10 35.42
C LEU A 547 0.40 29.13 34.67
N VAL A 548 -0.75 28.66 34.12
CA VAL A 548 -2.20 29.02 34.40
C VAL A 548 -2.61 30.51 34.25
N PRO A 549 -3.77 30.91 33.64
CA PRO A 549 -5.08 30.52 34.19
C PRO A 549 -6.33 30.32 33.32
N ASN A 550 -7.19 29.47 33.89
CA ASN A 550 -8.66 29.38 33.87
C ASN A 550 -9.44 30.51 33.19
N GLU A 551 -10.41 30.13 32.37
CA GLU A 551 -11.73 30.76 32.40
C GLU A 551 -12.87 29.74 32.16
N THR A 552 -13.86 29.84 33.04
CA THR A 552 -15.08 29.08 33.24
C THR A 552 -16.22 29.45 32.28
N VAL A 553 -17.34 28.70 32.37
CA VAL A 553 -18.72 28.97 31.88
C VAL A 553 -19.05 28.31 30.51
N ALA A 554 -20.12 27.55 30.26
CA ALA A 554 -21.34 27.20 30.99
C ALA A 554 -21.85 25.81 30.54
N SER A 555 -22.48 25.11 31.47
CA SER A 555 -23.27 23.89 31.28
C SER A 555 -24.62 24.21 30.62
N ILE A 556 -25.00 23.43 29.61
CA ILE A 556 -26.39 23.29 29.15
C ILE A 556 -26.70 21.79 29.12
N GLU A 557 -27.54 21.37 30.07
CA GLU A 557 -28.20 20.06 30.12
C GLU A 557 -29.29 19.96 29.04
N LEU A 558 -29.51 18.77 28.48
CA LEU A 558 -30.80 18.25 27.96
C LEU A 558 -30.60 16.73 27.60
N PRO A 559 -31.68 15.93 27.42
CA PRO A 559 -31.92 14.75 28.25
C PRO A 559 -31.53 13.40 27.61
N VAL A 560 -31.25 12.45 28.51
CA VAL A 560 -31.03 11.02 28.23
C VAL A 560 -32.37 10.35 27.92
N ALA A 561 -32.46 9.75 26.74
CA ALA A 561 -33.54 8.83 26.36
C ALA A 561 -33.04 7.40 26.47
N ASP A 562 -33.71 6.61 27.31
CA ASP A 562 -33.58 5.16 27.42
C ASP A 562 -33.90 4.48 26.09
N SER A 563 -33.09 3.49 25.70
CA SER A 563 -33.44 2.52 24.66
C SER A 563 -32.84 1.17 25.00
N ALA A 564 -33.75 0.26 25.37
CA ALA A 564 -33.51 -1.08 25.85
C ALA A 564 -32.84 -1.97 24.80
N THR A 565 -31.86 -2.74 25.26
CA THR A 565 -31.21 -3.87 24.59
C THR A 565 -32.13 -5.10 24.60
N GLY A 566 -32.50 -5.57 23.40
CA GLY A 566 -33.17 -6.85 23.20
C GLY A 566 -32.16 -8.01 23.17
N PHE A 567 -32.22 -8.87 24.18
CA PHE A 567 -31.50 -10.15 24.25
C PHE A 567 -32.22 -11.20 23.38
N PHE A 568 -31.51 -11.80 22.41
CA PHE A 568 -31.94 -13.01 21.71
C PHE A 568 -31.25 -14.23 22.33
N ALA A 569 -32.04 -15.19 22.80
CA ALA A 569 -31.57 -16.47 23.32
C ALA A 569 -31.37 -17.47 22.17
N GLN A 570 -30.22 -18.15 22.14
CA GLN A 570 -29.95 -19.31 21.28
C GLN A 570 -30.31 -20.62 21.99
N PRO A 571 -30.78 -21.66 21.27
CA PRO A 571 -31.06 -22.96 21.84
C PRO A 571 -29.81 -23.86 21.87
N THR A 572 -29.49 -24.38 23.05
CA THR A 572 -28.54 -25.47 23.28
C THR A 572 -29.14 -26.79 22.79
N MET A 573 -28.48 -27.45 21.82
CA MET A 573 -28.74 -28.85 21.48
C MET A 573 -27.60 -29.72 22.04
N PHE A 574 -27.97 -30.58 22.99
CA PHE A 574 -27.17 -31.69 23.52
C PHE A 574 -27.14 -32.84 22.51
N PHE A 575 -25.98 -33.43 22.26
CA PHE A 575 -25.86 -34.76 21.67
C PHE A 575 -24.83 -35.60 22.44
N ASP A 576 -25.29 -36.75 22.92
CA ASP A 576 -24.52 -37.82 23.55
C ASP A 576 -23.51 -38.43 22.58
N ALA A 577 -22.28 -38.65 23.06
CA ALA A 577 -21.27 -39.47 22.40
C ALA A 577 -21.00 -40.73 23.23
N PRO A 578 -21.08 -41.94 22.65
CA PRO A 578 -20.61 -43.14 23.33
C PRO A 578 -19.11 -43.37 23.12
N ALA A 579 -18.49 -43.88 24.18
CA ALA A 579 -17.09 -44.24 24.30
C ALA A 579 -16.67 -45.39 23.36
N SER A 580 -15.47 -45.30 22.80
CA SER A 580 -14.72 -46.46 22.28
C SER A 580 -13.20 -46.31 22.50
N GLU A 581 -12.71 -47.25 23.29
CA GLU A 581 -11.46 -48.02 23.21
C GLU A 581 -10.15 -47.38 22.72
N VAL A 582 -9.17 -47.49 23.62
CA VAL A 582 -7.74 -47.23 23.46
C VAL A 582 -7.07 -48.40 22.75
N THR A 583 -6.36 -48.15 21.64
CA THR A 583 -5.32 -49.04 21.09
C THR A 583 -4.14 -48.19 20.60
N PRO A 584 -2.87 -48.56 20.88
CA PRO A 584 -1.72 -47.74 20.52
C PRO A 584 -1.27 -48.07 19.09
N LEU A 585 -1.06 -47.04 18.25
CA LEU A 585 -0.39 -47.21 16.96
C LEU A 585 0.56 -46.05 16.68
N SER A 586 1.85 -46.38 16.66
CA SER A 586 2.90 -45.61 16.03
C SER A 586 2.77 -45.73 14.52
N SER A 587 2.47 -44.63 13.83
CA SER A 587 2.73 -44.46 12.40
C SER A 587 2.60 -42.97 12.03
N HIS A 588 3.66 -42.39 11.47
CA HIS A 588 3.60 -41.10 10.78
C HIS A 588 2.55 -41.18 9.67
N SER A 589 1.39 -40.60 9.96
CA SER A 589 0.30 -40.45 9.01
C SER A 589 0.67 -39.30 8.08
N THR A 590 1.15 -39.62 6.87
CA THR A 590 1.20 -38.70 5.75
C THR A 590 -0.24 -38.28 5.44
N ARG A 591 -0.66 -37.14 6.04
CA ARG A 591 -1.91 -36.45 5.70
C ARG A 591 -1.90 -36.23 4.19
N SER A 592 -2.90 -36.76 3.49
CA SER A 592 -3.14 -36.40 2.09
C SER A 592 -3.36 -34.89 2.04
N LEU A 593 -2.44 -34.18 1.40
CA LEU A 593 -2.40 -32.73 1.25
C LEU A 593 -3.66 -32.23 0.53
N GLY A 594 -4.72 -31.95 1.29
CA GLY A 594 -5.58 -30.83 0.92
C GLY A 594 -4.69 -29.60 0.99
N GLU A 595 -4.55 -28.90 -0.13
CA GLU A 595 -3.80 -27.65 -0.24
C GLU A 595 -4.31 -26.69 0.85
N VAL A 596 -3.56 -26.61 1.95
CA VAL A 596 -3.89 -25.70 3.05
C VAL A 596 -3.64 -24.31 2.49
N ALA A 597 -4.72 -23.56 2.28
CA ALA A 597 -4.61 -22.18 1.81
C ALA A 597 -3.81 -21.38 2.83
N LEU A 598 -2.56 -21.05 2.50
CA LEU A 598 -1.69 -20.21 3.31
C LEU A 598 -2.33 -18.84 3.50
N ARG A 599 -2.27 -18.31 4.71
CA ARG A 599 -2.79 -16.97 4.99
C ARG A 599 -1.77 -15.91 4.54
N PRO A 600 -2.19 -14.79 3.94
CA PRO A 600 -1.26 -13.71 3.64
C PRO A 600 -0.67 -13.17 4.96
N LEU A 601 0.65 -12.98 5.00
CA LEU A 601 1.39 -12.42 6.13
C LEU A 601 1.87 -11.01 5.79
N LYS A 602 1.56 -10.08 6.69
CA LYS A 602 2.10 -8.72 6.70
C LYS A 602 3.02 -8.56 7.90
N ALA A 603 4.30 -8.88 7.69
CA ALA A 603 5.35 -8.72 8.68
C ALA A 603 5.88 -7.28 8.65
N LEU A 604 5.90 -6.62 9.80
CA LEU A 604 6.54 -5.31 9.99
C LEU A 604 7.85 -5.53 10.73
N GLU A 605 8.99 -5.30 10.07
CA GLU A 605 10.29 -5.32 10.71
C GLU A 605 10.41 -4.17 11.72
N ALA A 606 10.90 -4.48 12.93
CA ALA A 606 11.08 -3.50 13.98
C ALA A 606 12.33 -3.80 14.83
N VAL A 607 12.87 -2.75 15.47
CA VAL A 607 13.98 -2.83 16.42
C VAL A 607 13.44 -2.49 17.81
N PRO A 608 13.59 -3.35 18.83
CA PRO A 608 13.18 -3.01 20.19
C PRO A 608 14.11 -1.94 20.76
N ILE A 609 13.54 -0.92 21.42
CA ILE A 609 14.29 0.20 22.02
C ILE A 609 14.27 0.10 23.55
N SER A 610 13.08 -0.10 24.13
CA SER A 610 12.89 -0.15 25.57
C SER A 610 11.77 -1.14 25.92
N MET A 611 11.77 -1.68 27.14
CA MET A 611 10.73 -2.59 27.61
C MET A 611 10.12 -2.03 28.90
N GLY A 612 8.81 -1.73 28.84
CA GLY A 612 8.02 -1.34 30.00
C GLY A 612 7.43 -2.55 30.72
N ALA A 613 6.56 -2.29 31.71
CA ALA A 613 5.86 -3.35 32.44
C ALA A 613 4.77 -4.05 31.60
N ASP A 614 4.15 -3.32 30.67
CA ASP A 614 2.99 -3.73 29.89
C ASP A 614 3.15 -3.49 28.37
N TYR A 615 4.32 -3.03 27.93
CA TYR A 615 4.62 -2.77 26.52
C TYR A 615 6.11 -2.98 26.18
N VAL A 616 6.38 -3.14 24.88
CA VAL A 616 7.72 -2.97 24.30
C VAL A 616 7.70 -1.76 23.37
N GLU A 617 8.63 -0.83 23.55
CA GLU A 617 8.82 0.29 22.63
C GLU A 617 9.67 -0.18 21.46
N ILE A 618 9.17 0.03 20.25
CA ILE A 618 9.74 -0.47 19.00
C ILE A 618 9.98 0.69 18.04
N ASP A 619 11.06 0.64 17.27
CA ASP A 619 11.25 1.47 16.10
C ASP A 619 10.92 0.64 14.86
N ALA A 620 9.80 0.94 14.19
CA ALA A 620 9.40 0.22 12.99
C ALA A 620 9.59 1.14 11.79
N SER A 621 10.50 0.83 10.87
CA SER A 621 10.63 1.59 9.62
C SER A 621 9.44 1.25 8.70
N PRO A 622 8.68 2.23 8.16
CA PRO A 622 8.87 3.69 8.19
C PRO A 622 8.04 4.43 9.27
N LYS A 623 7.31 3.72 10.13
CA LYS A 623 6.38 4.30 11.13
C LYS A 623 7.07 5.01 12.29
N GLY A 624 8.36 4.78 12.52
CA GLY A 624 9.13 5.33 13.63
C GLY A 624 8.81 4.66 14.97
N LYS A 625 9.12 5.37 16.05
CA LYS A 625 8.98 4.87 17.44
C LYS A 625 7.52 4.73 17.84
N THR A 626 7.13 3.52 18.25
CA THR A 626 5.77 3.19 18.69
C THR A 626 5.82 2.27 19.90
N LYS A 627 4.85 2.36 20.81
CA LYS A 627 4.68 1.38 21.90
C LYS A 627 3.79 0.24 21.44
N LEU A 628 4.27 -1.00 21.54
CA LEU A 628 3.51 -2.23 21.32
C LEU A 628 3.03 -2.80 22.66
N PRO A 629 1.74 -2.68 23.01
CA PRO A 629 1.20 -3.26 24.23
C PRO A 629 1.26 -4.80 24.19
N PHE A 630 1.67 -5.43 25.29
CA PHE A 630 1.73 -6.89 25.41
C PHE A 630 0.37 -7.55 25.18
N ALA A 631 -0.72 -6.89 25.59
CA ALA A 631 -2.09 -7.37 25.38
C ALA A 631 -2.48 -7.55 23.90
N ARG A 632 -1.73 -7.00 22.94
CA ARG A 632 -1.97 -7.19 21.50
C ARG A 632 -1.30 -8.42 20.93
N ILE A 633 -0.27 -8.94 21.60
CA ILE A 633 0.54 -10.07 21.15
C ILE A 633 -0.19 -11.36 21.56
N GLN A 634 -0.70 -12.11 20.59
CA GLN A 634 -1.42 -13.37 20.84
C GLN A 634 -0.50 -14.58 20.77
N THR A 635 0.41 -14.55 19.82
CA THR A 635 1.31 -15.66 19.53
C THR A 635 2.70 -15.10 19.34
N LEU A 636 3.66 -15.80 19.92
CA LEU A 636 5.08 -15.53 19.79
C LEU A 636 5.72 -16.72 19.09
N SER A 637 6.41 -16.47 18.01
CA SER A 637 7.15 -17.48 17.26
C SER A 637 8.61 -17.12 17.21
N MET A 638 9.50 -18.11 17.28
CA MET A 638 10.93 -17.88 17.18
C MET A 638 11.63 -19.02 16.44
N ALA A 639 12.52 -18.65 15.52
CA ALA A 639 13.28 -19.59 14.72
C ALA A 639 14.67 -19.06 14.36
N ALA A 640 15.60 -19.97 14.07
CA ALA A 640 16.89 -19.65 13.48
C ALA A 640 16.77 -19.71 11.96
N ILE A 641 17.10 -18.60 11.28
CA ILE A 641 17.04 -18.50 9.82
C ILE A 641 18.45 -18.46 9.26
N ASP A 642 18.77 -19.46 8.45
CA ASP A 642 19.98 -19.50 7.65
C ASP A 642 19.78 -18.61 6.41
N GLY A 643 20.81 -17.88 5.98
CA GLY A 643 20.75 -17.03 4.78
C GLY A 643 20.37 -15.56 4.99
N LEU A 644 19.91 -15.15 6.18
CA LEU A 644 19.73 -13.71 6.49
C LEU A 644 21.04 -12.94 6.75
N GLY A 645 22.15 -13.67 6.90
CA GLY A 645 23.48 -13.13 7.15
C GLY A 645 24.54 -14.24 7.10
N PRO A 646 25.81 -13.92 7.45
CA PRO A 646 26.91 -14.91 7.45
C PRO A 646 26.78 -15.98 8.53
N LYS A 647 25.86 -15.79 9.49
CA LYS A 647 25.48 -16.75 10.54
C LYS A 647 23.96 -16.78 10.63
N SER A 648 23.42 -17.86 11.18
CA SER A 648 21.99 -17.98 11.45
C SER A 648 21.52 -16.82 12.32
N VAL A 649 20.46 -16.14 11.87
CA VAL A 649 19.85 -15.02 12.59
C VAL A 649 18.59 -15.53 13.29
N LEU A 650 18.43 -15.22 14.59
CA LEU A 650 17.20 -15.54 15.31
C LEU A 650 16.14 -14.50 14.99
N VAL A 651 15.02 -14.97 14.45
CA VAL A 651 13.85 -14.15 14.11
C VAL A 651 12.78 -14.40 15.15
N VAL A 652 12.31 -13.34 15.80
CA VAL A 652 11.21 -13.35 16.77
C VAL A 652 10.01 -12.65 16.17
N ASP A 653 8.94 -13.38 15.89
CA ASP A 653 7.68 -12.82 15.39
C ASP A 653 6.64 -12.72 16.50
N CYS A 654 6.20 -11.48 16.75
CA CYS A 654 5.05 -11.18 17.62
C CYS A 654 3.80 -11.04 16.75
N ILE A 655 2.99 -12.09 16.69
CA ILE A 655 1.76 -12.13 15.90
C ILE A 655 0.68 -11.39 16.67
N LEU A 656 0.14 -10.36 16.02
CA LEU A 656 -0.88 -9.50 16.58
C LEU A 656 -2.27 -10.08 16.29
N SER A 657 -3.17 -9.94 17.26
CA SER A 657 -4.58 -10.29 17.11
C SER A 657 -5.21 -9.63 15.87
N GLY A 658 -5.51 -10.40 14.84
CA GLY A 658 -6.60 -10.05 13.92
C GLY A 658 -7.92 -10.24 14.65
N SER A 659 -8.84 -9.28 14.58
CA SER A 659 -10.10 -9.39 15.30
C SER A 659 -10.92 -10.57 14.77
N SER A 660 -11.10 -11.60 15.60
CA SER A 660 -12.08 -12.69 15.50
C SER A 660 -11.98 -13.61 14.26
N ALA A 661 -11.72 -14.89 14.51
CA ALA A 661 -11.73 -16.01 13.56
C ALA A 661 -13.10 -16.36 12.95
N VAL A 662 -14.03 -15.40 12.88
CA VAL A 662 -15.41 -15.61 12.41
C VAL A 662 -15.75 -14.57 11.33
N ALA A 663 -15.07 -14.63 10.20
CA ALA A 663 -15.58 -14.07 8.95
C ALA A 663 -14.78 -14.65 7.78
N GLU A 664 -15.47 -14.94 6.69
CA GLU A 664 -14.99 -15.50 5.42
C GLU A 664 -13.97 -14.61 4.67
N ASN A 665 -13.41 -13.61 5.36
CA ASN A 665 -12.36 -12.70 4.93
C ASN A 665 -11.18 -12.82 5.88
N ALA A 666 -10.29 -13.77 5.61
CA ALA A 666 -9.06 -13.93 6.37
C ALA A 666 -8.20 -12.66 6.20
N GLU A 667 -8.35 -11.72 7.13
CA GLU A 667 -7.48 -10.56 7.24
C GLU A 667 -6.03 -11.05 7.30
N ALA A 668 -5.13 -10.41 6.55
CA ALA A 668 -3.72 -10.77 6.54
C ALA A 668 -3.19 -10.84 7.97
N MET A 669 -2.46 -11.91 8.28
CA MET A 669 -1.82 -12.09 9.57
C MET A 669 -0.82 -10.94 9.75
N LYS A 670 -0.97 -10.16 10.82
CA LYS A 670 -0.06 -9.05 11.12
C LYS A 670 0.97 -9.52 12.12
N SER A 671 2.25 -9.47 11.77
CA SER A 671 3.35 -9.76 12.71
C SER A 671 4.28 -8.55 12.86
N ILE A 672 4.85 -8.41 14.06
CA ILE A 672 6.00 -7.54 14.31
C ILE A 672 7.22 -8.44 14.40
N ARG A 673 8.19 -8.23 13.51
CA ARG A 673 9.38 -9.07 13.37
C ARG A 673 10.59 -8.40 14.00
N PHE A 674 11.20 -9.06 14.97
CA PHE A 674 12.48 -8.66 15.54
C PHE A 674 13.58 -9.60 15.05
N ARG A 675 14.68 -9.04 14.55
CA ARG A 675 15.85 -9.82 14.13
C ARG A 675 16.99 -9.62 15.12
N SER A 676 17.59 -10.72 15.59
CA SER A 676 18.65 -10.69 16.59
C SER A 676 19.95 -10.01 16.13
N ASP A 677 20.13 -9.78 14.83
CA ASP A 677 21.28 -9.07 14.25
C ASP A 677 21.09 -7.54 14.24
N ARG A 678 19.88 -7.04 14.53
CA ARG A 678 19.54 -5.61 14.51
C ARG A 678 19.52 -4.95 15.88
N PHE A 679 19.63 -5.71 16.97
CA PHE A 679 19.68 -5.18 18.34
C PHE A 679 20.48 -6.08 19.28
N ASP A 680 21.03 -5.50 20.35
CA ASP A 680 21.70 -6.27 21.39
C ASP A 680 20.72 -6.65 22.52
N PRO A 681 20.38 -7.94 22.69
CA PRO A 681 19.45 -8.38 23.73
C PRO A 681 19.95 -8.11 25.17
N ARG A 682 21.26 -7.91 25.37
CA ARG A 682 21.83 -7.59 26.69
C ARG A 682 21.38 -6.23 27.22
N GLN A 683 20.96 -5.32 26.35
CA GLN A 683 20.39 -4.03 26.77
C GLN A 683 19.10 -4.19 27.59
N PHE A 684 18.36 -5.29 27.37
CA PHE A 684 17.12 -5.58 28.10
C PHE A 684 17.34 -6.52 29.29
N VAL A 685 18.40 -7.33 29.25
CA VAL A 685 18.76 -8.31 30.28
C VAL A 685 20.27 -8.23 30.54
N PRO A 686 20.74 -7.21 31.30
CA PRO A 686 22.17 -6.94 31.45
C PRO A 686 22.93 -8.03 32.21
N ASP A 687 22.25 -8.78 33.08
CA ASP A 687 22.85 -9.82 33.92
C ASP A 687 23.04 -11.17 33.20
N ALA A 688 22.67 -11.26 31.92
CA ALA A 688 22.75 -12.51 31.17
C ALA A 688 24.21 -12.84 30.75
N PRO A 689 24.65 -14.11 30.90
CA PRO A 689 26.05 -14.49 30.68
C PRO A 689 26.49 -14.38 29.21
N ASN A 690 25.58 -14.62 28.29
CA ASN A 690 25.82 -14.51 26.85
C ASN A 690 24.58 -13.91 26.16
N PRO A 691 24.69 -13.39 24.93
CA PRO A 691 23.57 -12.70 24.31
C PRO A 691 22.41 -13.65 23.96
N LEU A 692 22.63 -14.97 23.92
CA LEU A 692 21.59 -15.95 23.60
C LEU A 692 20.71 -16.14 24.84
N ALA A 693 21.34 -16.31 26.00
CA ALA A 693 20.68 -16.29 27.29
C ALA A 693 19.95 -14.95 27.51
N ALA A 694 20.53 -13.83 27.06
CA ALA A 694 19.86 -12.52 27.13
C ALA A 694 18.60 -12.50 26.25
N LEU A 695 18.69 -12.99 25.01
CA LEU A 695 17.56 -13.05 24.08
C LEU A 695 16.46 -13.98 24.60
N THR A 696 16.83 -15.18 25.05
CA THR A 696 15.89 -16.15 25.64
C THR A 696 15.21 -15.58 26.89
N ALA A 697 15.94 -14.88 27.76
CA ALA A 697 15.36 -14.21 28.92
C ALA A 697 14.42 -13.05 28.53
N TRP A 698 14.78 -12.29 27.49
CA TRP A 698 13.94 -11.22 26.95
C TRP A 698 12.64 -11.75 26.34
N VAL A 699 12.71 -12.83 25.55
CA VAL A 699 11.55 -13.52 24.97
C VAL A 699 10.65 -14.12 26.07
N ASN A 700 11.24 -14.67 27.13
CA ASN A 700 10.49 -15.12 28.31
C ASN A 700 9.70 -13.97 28.98
N ARG A 701 10.29 -12.77 29.08
CA ARG A 701 9.57 -11.58 29.60
C ARG A 701 8.45 -11.15 28.66
N LEU A 702 8.66 -11.16 27.34
CA LEU A 702 7.61 -10.88 26.35
C LEU A 702 6.44 -11.87 26.48
N GLN A 703 6.74 -13.17 26.56
CA GLN A 703 5.73 -14.22 26.69
C GLN A 703 4.97 -14.09 28.01
N ALA A 704 5.66 -13.84 29.12
CA ALA A 704 5.04 -13.68 30.43
C ALA A 704 4.14 -12.43 30.50
N GLY A 705 4.57 -11.32 29.90
CA GLY A 705 3.79 -10.07 29.86
C GLY A 705 2.57 -10.10 28.94
N SER A 706 2.64 -10.86 27.84
CA SER A 706 1.55 -10.99 26.85
C SER A 706 0.63 -12.18 27.10
N ASN A 707 1.09 -13.18 27.84
CA ASN A 707 0.48 -14.51 27.90
C ASN A 707 0.29 -15.13 26.50
N ALA A 708 1.18 -14.82 25.56
CA ALA A 708 1.12 -15.31 24.20
C ALA A 708 1.40 -16.82 24.11
N ASN A 709 0.77 -17.49 23.14
CA ASN A 709 1.08 -18.87 22.76
C ASN A 709 2.44 -18.93 22.05
N CYS A 710 3.21 -20.00 22.26
CA CYS A 710 4.51 -20.17 21.61
C CYS A 710 4.42 -21.14 20.43
N LEU A 711 4.96 -20.74 19.28
CA LEU A 711 5.12 -21.58 18.10
C LEU A 711 6.60 -21.81 17.76
N PRO A 712 6.98 -23.00 17.24
CA PRO A 712 6.12 -24.18 17.08
C PRO A 712 5.84 -24.90 18.43
N SER A 713 6.68 -24.66 19.44
CA SER A 713 6.52 -25.23 20.78
C SER A 713 6.98 -24.24 21.86
N ARG A 714 6.68 -24.54 23.14
CA ARG A 714 7.20 -23.75 24.28
C ARG A 714 8.70 -23.95 24.52
N GLU A 715 9.35 -24.89 23.83
CA GLU A 715 10.78 -25.16 24.00
C GLU A 715 11.66 -24.01 23.50
N ILE A 716 11.12 -23.12 22.65
CA ILE A 716 11.78 -21.87 22.26
C ILE A 716 12.15 -21.00 23.48
N LEU A 717 11.40 -21.11 24.57
CA LEU A 717 11.66 -20.40 25.82
C LEU A 717 12.86 -20.95 26.59
N ASN A 718 13.32 -22.16 26.24
CA ASN A 718 14.48 -22.83 26.82
C ASN A 718 15.73 -22.69 25.96
N GLY A 719 15.67 -21.90 24.88
CA GLY A 719 16.81 -21.72 23.98
C GLY A 719 16.94 -22.78 22.89
N ILE A 720 15.90 -23.59 22.66
CA ILE A 720 15.88 -24.63 21.62
C ILE A 720 15.12 -24.09 20.42
N PHE A 721 15.79 -23.93 19.27
CA PHE A 721 15.21 -23.33 18.07
C PHE A 721 15.27 -24.29 16.89
N GLN A 722 14.23 -24.25 16.06
CA GLN A 722 14.26 -24.91 14.76
C GLN A 722 15.00 -24.03 13.76
N HIS A 723 15.74 -24.66 12.86
CA HIS A 723 16.48 -24.02 11.79
C HIS A 723 15.70 -24.08 10.48
N PHE A 724 15.68 -22.97 9.74
CA PHE A 724 15.04 -22.88 8.43
C PHE A 724 16.01 -22.26 7.42
N ALA A 725 15.97 -22.75 6.18
CA ALA A 725 16.86 -22.30 5.11
C ALA A 725 16.56 -20.88 4.60
N SER A 726 15.35 -20.37 4.87
CA SER A 726 14.94 -19.02 4.49
C SER A 726 13.77 -18.56 5.37
N VAL A 727 13.45 -17.27 5.29
CA VAL A 727 12.31 -16.68 6.01
C VAL A 727 11.00 -17.26 5.50
N GLU A 728 10.87 -17.46 4.19
CA GLU A 728 9.66 -17.98 3.54
C GLU A 728 9.37 -19.42 3.98
N ALA A 729 10.40 -20.24 4.13
CA ALA A 729 10.26 -21.62 4.64
C ALA A 729 9.74 -21.62 6.09
N TYR A 730 10.28 -20.74 6.93
CA TYR A 730 9.81 -20.55 8.30
C TYR A 730 8.36 -20.04 8.37
N GLU A 731 7.99 -19.06 7.54
CA GLU A 731 6.62 -18.53 7.46
C GLU A 731 5.63 -19.60 7.00
N HIS A 732 6.01 -20.40 6.02
CA HIS A 732 5.19 -21.48 5.50
C HIS A 732 5.01 -22.61 6.52
N GLU A 733 6.09 -23.09 7.13
CA GLU A 733 6.07 -24.29 7.97
C GLU A 733 5.63 -24.03 9.42
N VAL A 734 5.92 -22.84 9.97
CA VAL A 734 5.62 -22.52 11.38
C VAL A 734 4.39 -21.61 11.51
N LEU A 735 4.21 -20.67 10.58
CA LEU A 735 3.11 -19.69 10.66
C LEU A 735 1.88 -20.06 9.82
N ASP A 736 1.97 -21.11 8.99
CA ASP A 736 0.98 -21.45 7.96
C ASP A 736 0.61 -20.24 7.10
N ALA A 737 1.63 -19.45 6.71
CA ALA A 737 1.47 -18.17 6.06
C ALA A 737 2.37 -18.02 4.83
N ALA A 738 1.95 -17.16 3.91
CA ALA A 738 2.71 -16.76 2.73
C ALA A 738 2.87 -15.25 2.73
N GLN A 739 4.05 -14.75 2.37
CA GLN A 739 4.31 -13.32 2.29
C GLN A 739 3.34 -12.65 1.31
N GLU A 740 2.76 -11.52 1.71
CA GLU A 740 1.99 -10.68 0.79
C GLU A 740 3.00 -10.02 -0.16
N ASP A 741 2.98 -10.39 -1.45
CA ASP A 741 3.79 -9.75 -2.48
C ASP A 741 3.48 -8.24 -2.46
N GLU A 742 4.40 -7.42 -1.95
CA GLU A 742 4.30 -5.95 -1.96
C GLU A 742 4.29 -5.49 -3.42
N SER A 743 3.08 -5.30 -3.97
CA SER A 743 2.81 -4.96 -5.36
C SER A 743 2.10 -3.63 -5.52
#